data_AF-A0AAE1W492-F1
#
_entry.id   AF-A0AAE1W492-F1
#
_cell.length_a   1.000
_cell.length_b   1.000
_cell.length_c   1.000
_cell.angle_alpha   90.00
_cell.angle_beta   90.00
_cell.angle_gamma   90.00
#
_symmetry.space_group_name_H-M   'P 1'
#
loop_
_entity.id
_entity.type
_entity.pdbx_description
1 polymer ?
#
loop_
_entity_poly.entity_id
_entity_poly.type
_entity_poly.pdbx_seq_one_letter_code
_entity_poly.pdbx_strand_id
1 'polypeptide(L)'
;MLSNPNPQLTDVPEQSHLPHSTSTDLHFSSSSSELNPSLPHDEATSLPSPVIPIRRSTRQSHKPPWMSDFVCNHSSSFTDAHMSFVGHLSILQEPSTFSQAQQHAEWREAMNHELTALENNHTWELTTLPEGKRAIGSKWVYKVKLNPDGTVERYKARLVAKGYNQIEGLDINNAFLHGYLDEAVYMTPPEGYEAPSGMVCKLKRSLYGLKQASRQWNLEFTTQLTAYGFRQSANDHCLFTLSSAHGFLALLVYVDDVLITGTSDTLIQNVKSYLDRLFTIKDLGFVKYFLGLEVARSTDGLSVSQHKYICDIVTELHLQDAKTCTTPLPSGLKFSANEGALLQEPDRYRRLIGKFLYLGFTRPDISFAVQQLSQFLQHPTQQHWDAAIHVVRYLKGSSSMALFFPSQNSLQLSAFSDADWATCVDSRRSVTGYCIFLGSSLISWKTKKQNTVSRSSAEAEYRAMATTVCELLWITYILKDFQVPLTTPVPFWCDNQAALHITANPVFHERTKHLDIDCHIVRDQYKAGFISPRYIAGHLQPADAFTKILPVAAFTQSSVKKPRNYVKKNQTHGLAGVLVKNYLLADPFIPYTSVLAGVLAFKLVYDLTQLISTFNFRSYNALTKTQRIDWNNRGVSTLHAIFTSIASLYFVFWSDLFSDHDFSGLIILRSSPLSTFALGISVGYFISDLGMICWLYPSLGGVEYIVHHSLSGIALAYSMFTGEGQLYTFMVLISEVTTPEINMRWYLDMAGLKRSNAYLINGVAIFVAWLVARILLFVYIFYHVYLHHDQVMQMHAVGFLLVLCVPVVLAIMNLMWFGKIIKGLMKTLAKRQ
;
A
#
# COMPACT_ATOMS: atom_id res chain seq x y z
N MET A 1 -49.85 31.25 -25.70
CA MET A 1 -49.86 32.40 -24.77
C MET A 1 -48.78 32.10 -23.73
N LEU A 2 -47.67 32.83 -23.77
CA LEU A 2 -47.37 34.06 -22.99
C LEU A 2 -46.95 33.72 -21.54
N SER A 3 -45.82 34.23 -21.02
CA SER A 3 -44.77 35.06 -21.64
C SER A 3 -43.48 35.09 -20.80
N ASN A 4 -42.34 35.29 -21.48
CA ASN A 4 -41.07 35.69 -20.86
C ASN A 4 -41.14 37.17 -20.40
N PRO A 5 -40.22 37.68 -19.55
CA PRO A 5 -39.29 38.69 -20.08
C PRO A 5 -37.87 38.73 -19.45
N ASN A 6 -36.91 39.18 -20.26
CA ASN A 6 -35.65 39.82 -19.80
C ASN A 6 -35.88 41.34 -19.58
N PRO A 7 -34.95 42.01 -18.89
CA PRO A 7 -34.43 43.30 -19.38
C PRO A 7 -32.90 43.34 -19.51
N GLN A 8 -32.35 44.43 -20.08
CA GLN A 8 -30.93 44.60 -20.45
C GLN A 8 -30.34 45.97 -20.01
N LEU A 9 -29.01 46.01 -19.91
CA LEU A 9 -28.03 47.08 -20.27
C LEU A 9 -28.16 48.56 -19.83
N THR A 10 -27.04 49.06 -19.30
CA THR A 10 -26.35 50.36 -19.54
C THR A 10 -24.84 50.11 -19.25
N ASP A 11 -23.79 50.46 -20.01
CA ASP A 11 -23.38 51.62 -20.85
C ASP A 11 -23.14 52.92 -20.04
N VAL A 12 -22.15 53.83 -20.27
CA VAL A 12 -20.93 54.01 -21.14
C VAL A 12 -20.06 55.14 -20.46
N PRO A 13 -18.78 55.55 -20.78
CA PRO A 13 -17.85 55.42 -21.95
C PRO A 13 -16.51 54.67 -21.61
N GLU A 14 -15.40 54.57 -22.37
CA GLU A 14 -14.88 55.08 -23.67
C GLU A 14 -13.77 56.21 -23.66
N GLN A 15 -12.81 56.10 -24.61
CA GLN A 15 -11.64 56.94 -25.04
C GLN A 15 -10.26 56.30 -24.72
N SER A 16 -9.22 56.26 -25.57
CA SER A 16 -8.98 56.55 -27.02
C SER A 16 -7.63 55.85 -27.44
N HIS A 17 -6.98 55.91 -28.62
CA HIS A 17 -7.13 56.66 -29.90
C HIS A 17 -6.47 55.90 -31.12
N LEU A 18 -5.80 56.58 -32.08
CA LEU A 18 -5.25 56.09 -33.40
C LEU A 18 -3.92 56.86 -33.77
N PRO A 19 -3.32 56.91 -35.00
CA PRO A 19 -3.44 56.15 -36.29
C PRO A 19 -2.08 55.81 -37.05
N HIS A 20 -2.18 55.30 -38.30
CA HIS A 20 -1.22 55.32 -39.46
C HIS A 20 0.01 54.35 -39.54
N SER A 21 0.61 54.02 -40.71
CA SER A 21 0.10 53.71 -42.09
C SER A 21 1.21 53.17 -43.07
N THR A 22 0.79 52.55 -44.20
CA THR A 22 1.44 52.51 -45.56
C THR A 22 2.81 51.83 -45.87
N SER A 23 2.72 50.67 -46.58
CA SER A 23 3.34 50.29 -47.89
C SER A 23 4.84 50.00 -48.17
N THR A 24 5.04 49.05 -49.12
CA THR A 24 6.11 48.85 -50.15
C THR A 24 7.49 48.22 -49.81
N ASP A 25 7.67 46.98 -50.30
CA ASP A 25 8.76 46.38 -51.11
C ASP A 25 10.23 46.82 -50.99
N LEU A 26 11.16 45.85 -50.84
CA LEU A 26 12.02 45.40 -51.97
C LEU A 26 12.85 44.13 -51.68
N HIS A 27 13.41 43.54 -52.74
CA HIS A 27 14.13 42.25 -52.77
C HIS A 27 15.60 42.30 -52.29
N PHE A 28 16.14 41.11 -52.00
CA PHE A 28 17.47 40.73 -52.50
C PHE A 28 17.44 39.37 -53.21
N SER A 29 18.33 39.15 -54.19
CA SER A 29 18.41 37.98 -55.09
C SER A 29 19.78 37.27 -54.92
N SER A 30 20.18 36.20 -55.63
CA SER A 30 19.58 35.36 -56.69
C SER A 30 19.77 33.85 -56.28
N SER A 31 20.05 32.79 -57.05
CA SER A 31 20.31 32.43 -58.47
C SER A 31 20.29 30.88 -58.58
N SER A 32 20.27 30.19 -59.73
CA SER A 32 19.69 30.42 -61.08
C SER A 32 19.79 29.10 -61.89
N SER A 33 18.83 28.80 -62.79
CA SER A 33 18.94 27.91 -64.00
C SER A 33 19.42 26.44 -63.83
N GLU A 34 19.07 25.40 -64.60
CA GLU A 34 18.03 25.00 -65.59
C GLU A 34 18.30 23.49 -65.94
N LEU A 35 17.59 22.70 -66.76
CA LEU A 35 16.45 22.86 -67.69
C LEU A 35 15.63 21.52 -67.69
N ASN A 36 15.00 21.15 -68.82
CA ASN A 36 14.39 19.81 -69.13
C ASN A 36 14.56 19.55 -70.65
N PRO A 37 14.50 18.31 -71.21
CA PRO A 37 13.36 17.37 -71.20
C PRO A 37 13.80 15.91 -70.84
N SER A 38 13.16 14.75 -71.12
CA SER A 38 12.36 14.24 -72.27
C SER A 38 11.51 12.98 -71.97
N LEU A 39 10.86 12.43 -73.00
CA LEU A 39 10.03 11.20 -73.07
C LEU A 39 10.54 10.29 -74.23
N PRO A 40 10.28 8.95 -74.28
CA PRO A 40 8.93 8.35 -74.43
C PRO A 40 8.67 6.99 -73.69
N HIS A 41 7.54 6.36 -74.03
CA HIS A 41 7.02 5.07 -73.53
C HIS A 41 7.78 3.82 -74.04
N ASP A 42 7.66 2.67 -73.36
CA ASP A 42 6.91 1.49 -73.87
C ASP A 42 6.83 0.32 -72.85
N GLU A 43 6.43 -0.88 -73.31
CA GLU A 43 5.60 -1.88 -72.60
C GLU A 43 6.28 -2.84 -71.57
N ALA A 44 5.43 -3.41 -70.71
CA ALA A 44 5.43 -4.75 -70.10
C ALA A 44 6.73 -5.56 -69.86
N THR A 45 6.88 -6.10 -68.63
CA THR A 45 6.78 -7.56 -68.31
C THR A 45 7.15 -7.84 -66.83
N SER A 46 6.55 -8.87 -66.22
CA SER A 46 6.74 -9.23 -64.80
C SER A 46 7.75 -10.37 -64.56
N LEU A 47 8.66 -10.22 -63.60
CA LEU A 47 9.41 -11.32 -62.95
C LEU A 47 9.61 -11.06 -61.44
N PRO A 48 9.61 -12.10 -60.57
CA PRO A 48 9.67 -11.95 -59.11
C PRO A 48 11.10 -11.92 -58.54
N SER A 49 11.27 -11.24 -57.40
CA SER A 49 12.51 -11.26 -56.60
C SER A 49 12.51 -12.40 -55.55
N PRO A 50 13.69 -12.92 -55.14
CA PRO A 50 13.79 -14.17 -54.39
C PRO A 50 13.51 -14.03 -52.87
N VAL A 51 13.01 -15.12 -52.27
CA VAL A 51 12.72 -15.22 -50.83
C VAL A 51 14.00 -15.50 -50.03
N ILE A 52 14.30 -14.64 -49.04
CA ILE A 52 15.38 -14.86 -48.07
C ILE A 52 14.80 -15.57 -46.82
N PRO A 53 15.34 -16.73 -46.40
CA PRO A 53 14.81 -17.47 -45.25
C PRO A 53 15.14 -16.79 -43.91
N ILE A 54 14.14 -16.68 -43.03
CA ILE A 54 14.28 -16.01 -41.73
C ILE A 54 15.11 -16.86 -40.75
N ARG A 55 16.28 -16.36 -40.38
CA ARG A 55 17.21 -17.00 -39.42
C ARG A 55 16.64 -16.97 -37.99
N ARG A 56 16.04 -18.08 -37.54
CA ARG A 56 15.62 -18.24 -36.13
C ARG A 56 16.83 -18.36 -35.19
N SER A 57 16.68 -17.82 -33.98
CA SER A 57 17.71 -17.91 -32.93
C SER A 57 17.78 -19.32 -32.33
N THR A 58 18.99 -19.82 -32.11
CA THR A 58 19.27 -21.14 -31.50
C THR A 58 19.58 -21.07 -30.00
N ARG A 59 19.43 -19.91 -29.35
CA ARG A 59 19.60 -19.81 -27.89
C ARG A 59 18.52 -20.61 -27.16
N GLN A 60 18.95 -21.61 -26.38
CA GLN A 60 18.10 -22.21 -25.35
C GLN A 60 17.72 -21.14 -24.31
N SER A 61 16.44 -21.05 -23.99
CA SER A 61 15.93 -20.12 -22.98
C SER A 61 15.96 -20.77 -21.59
N HIS A 62 16.77 -20.25 -20.69
CA HIS A 62 16.76 -20.67 -19.29
C HIS A 62 15.71 -19.85 -18.52
N LYS A 63 14.81 -20.55 -17.82
CA LYS A 63 13.78 -19.94 -16.96
C LYS A 63 14.46 -19.22 -15.79
N PRO A 64 14.14 -17.94 -15.50
CA PRO A 64 14.89 -17.17 -14.50
C PRO A 64 14.60 -17.66 -13.06
N PRO A 65 15.58 -17.61 -12.13
CA PRO A 65 15.44 -18.21 -10.80
C PRO A 65 14.27 -17.68 -9.95
N TRP A 66 13.92 -16.40 -10.09
CA TRP A 66 12.79 -15.78 -9.37
C TRP A 66 11.41 -16.32 -9.78
N MET A 67 11.35 -17.15 -10.83
CA MET A 67 10.12 -17.83 -11.27
C MET A 67 9.90 -19.20 -10.60
N SER A 68 10.66 -19.51 -9.54
CA SER A 68 10.44 -20.65 -8.64
C SER A 68 9.33 -20.37 -7.62
N ASP A 69 9.28 -19.15 -7.07
CA ASP A 69 8.40 -18.75 -5.96
C ASP A 69 7.01 -18.24 -6.40
N PHE A 70 6.65 -18.47 -7.66
CA PHE A 70 5.33 -18.22 -8.23
C PHE A 70 4.84 -19.47 -8.95
N VAL A 71 3.67 -19.98 -8.56
CA VAL A 71 3.01 -21.11 -9.23
C VAL A 71 2.34 -20.63 -10.53
N CYS A 72 3.17 -20.25 -11.51
CA CYS A 72 2.71 -19.80 -12.83
C CYS A 72 2.27 -20.96 -13.76
N ASN A 73 2.40 -22.21 -13.31
CA ASN A 73 2.01 -23.41 -14.06
C ASN A 73 1.06 -24.29 -13.24
N HIS A 74 -0.24 -24.08 -13.39
CA HIS A 74 -1.20 -25.20 -13.41
C HIS A 74 -1.69 -25.48 -14.85
N SER A 75 -1.04 -24.93 -15.87
CA SER A 75 -1.17 -25.38 -17.27
C SER A 75 -0.84 -26.86 -17.49
N SER A 76 -0.23 -27.52 -16.50
CA SER A 76 0.00 -28.97 -16.43
C SER A 76 -0.82 -29.64 -15.29
N SER A 77 -1.95 -29.06 -14.89
CA SER A 77 -2.83 -29.59 -13.83
C SER A 77 -4.30 -29.16 -13.93
N PHE A 78 -4.62 -28.12 -14.71
CA PHE A 78 -5.97 -27.95 -15.24
C PHE A 78 -6.28 -29.17 -16.11
N THR A 79 -7.41 -29.83 -15.87
CA THR A 79 -7.90 -30.94 -16.72
C THR A 79 -8.02 -30.47 -18.17
N ASP A 80 -7.72 -31.32 -19.15
CA ASP A 80 -7.76 -30.96 -20.58
C ASP A 80 -9.12 -30.38 -21.01
N ALA A 81 -10.22 -30.84 -20.40
CA ALA A 81 -11.56 -30.30 -20.57
C ALA A 81 -11.70 -28.79 -20.27
N HIS A 82 -10.88 -28.23 -19.36
CA HIS A 82 -10.87 -26.80 -19.06
C HIS A 82 -10.16 -26.00 -20.17
N MET A 83 -9.06 -26.53 -20.71
CA MET A 83 -8.37 -25.92 -21.85
C MET A 83 -9.23 -25.99 -23.13
N SER A 84 -9.93 -27.12 -23.34
CA SER A 84 -10.93 -27.29 -24.41
C SER A 84 -12.08 -26.28 -24.30
N PHE A 85 -12.62 -26.10 -23.09
CA PHE A 85 -13.70 -25.14 -22.81
C PHE A 85 -13.33 -23.70 -23.17
N VAL A 86 -12.15 -23.23 -22.76
CA VAL A 86 -11.67 -21.88 -23.09
C VAL A 86 -11.41 -21.70 -24.59
N GLY A 87 -10.94 -22.76 -25.29
CA GLY A 87 -10.75 -22.74 -26.74
C GLY A 87 -12.05 -22.55 -27.51
N HIS A 88 -13.05 -23.39 -27.29
CA HIS A 88 -14.32 -23.36 -28.01
C HIS A 88 -15.13 -22.07 -27.81
N LEU A 89 -14.99 -21.43 -26.64
CA LEU A 89 -15.56 -20.09 -26.32
C LEU A 89 -15.06 -18.93 -27.21
N SER A 90 -14.17 -19.19 -28.16
CA SER A 90 -13.61 -18.19 -29.10
C SER A 90 -14.21 -18.25 -30.51
N ILE A 91 -15.03 -19.26 -30.83
CA ILE A 91 -15.41 -19.61 -32.22
C ILE A 91 -16.87 -19.28 -32.56
N LEU A 92 -17.72 -19.08 -31.55
CA LEU A 92 -19.18 -19.02 -31.72
C LEU A 92 -19.71 -17.58 -31.85
N GLN A 93 -20.60 -17.37 -32.82
CA GLN A 93 -21.24 -16.09 -33.11
C GLN A 93 -22.77 -16.18 -32.92
N GLU A 94 -23.36 -15.23 -32.20
CA GLU A 94 -24.79 -15.21 -31.84
C GLU A 94 -25.59 -14.27 -32.77
N PRO A 95 -26.82 -14.64 -33.20
CA PRO A 95 -27.64 -13.79 -34.06
C PRO A 95 -28.25 -12.61 -33.30
N SER A 96 -28.45 -11.49 -34.00
CA SER A 96 -28.88 -10.21 -33.39
C SER A 96 -30.37 -9.88 -33.58
N THR A 97 -31.04 -10.53 -34.54
CA THR A 97 -32.43 -10.25 -34.91
C THR A 97 -33.22 -11.53 -35.20
N PHE A 98 -34.55 -11.46 -35.08
CA PHE A 98 -35.44 -12.58 -35.45
C PHE A 98 -35.23 -13.03 -36.89
N SER A 99 -35.12 -12.08 -37.84
CA SER A 99 -34.89 -12.36 -39.26
C SER A 99 -33.55 -13.04 -39.58
N GLN A 100 -32.55 -12.95 -38.68
CA GLN A 100 -31.33 -13.76 -38.76
C GLN A 100 -31.56 -15.14 -38.14
N ALA A 101 -32.08 -15.19 -36.91
CA ALA A 101 -32.28 -16.44 -36.16
C ALA A 101 -33.24 -17.43 -36.87
N GLN A 102 -34.31 -16.93 -37.52
CA GLN A 102 -35.30 -17.74 -38.22
C GLN A 102 -34.72 -18.55 -39.41
N GLN A 103 -33.57 -18.15 -39.95
CA GLN A 103 -32.92 -18.85 -41.07
C GLN A 103 -32.26 -20.18 -40.64
N HIS A 104 -32.03 -20.35 -39.34
CA HIS A 104 -31.39 -21.52 -38.73
C HIS A 104 -32.45 -22.44 -38.10
N ALA A 105 -32.20 -23.75 -38.02
CA ALA A 105 -33.15 -24.70 -37.44
C ALA A 105 -33.15 -24.65 -35.91
N GLU A 106 -31.94 -24.64 -35.35
CA GLU A 106 -31.61 -24.72 -33.94
C GLU A 106 -32.19 -23.53 -33.14
N TRP A 107 -32.14 -22.34 -33.74
CA TRP A 107 -32.74 -21.13 -33.15
C TRP A 107 -34.27 -21.11 -33.27
N ARG A 108 -34.88 -21.75 -34.28
CA ARG A 108 -36.35 -21.89 -34.39
C ARG A 108 -36.88 -22.84 -33.32
N GLU A 109 -36.23 -23.98 -33.11
CA GLU A 109 -36.57 -24.90 -32.03
C GLU A 109 -36.45 -24.23 -30.65
N ALA A 110 -35.38 -23.46 -30.43
CA ALA A 110 -35.19 -22.69 -29.20
C ALA A 110 -36.31 -21.65 -28.93
N MET A 111 -36.82 -20.98 -29.98
CA MET A 111 -37.96 -20.05 -29.86
C MET A 111 -39.28 -20.77 -29.55
N ASN A 112 -39.55 -21.89 -30.23
CA ASN A 112 -40.76 -22.69 -29.99
C ASN A 112 -40.78 -23.27 -28.57
N HIS A 113 -39.63 -23.71 -28.04
CA HIS A 113 -39.51 -24.21 -26.68
C HIS A 113 -39.76 -23.11 -25.62
N GLU A 114 -39.31 -21.88 -25.87
CA GLU A 114 -39.63 -20.73 -25.01
C GLU A 114 -41.14 -20.41 -25.03
N LEU A 115 -41.78 -20.38 -26.21
CA LEU A 115 -43.23 -20.15 -26.33
C LEU A 115 -44.03 -21.23 -25.59
N THR A 116 -43.70 -22.51 -25.80
CA THR A 116 -44.36 -23.64 -25.11
C THR A 116 -44.22 -23.51 -23.58
N ALA A 117 -43.05 -23.07 -23.10
CA ALA A 117 -42.83 -22.84 -21.67
C ALA A 117 -43.60 -21.61 -21.13
N LEU A 118 -43.82 -20.57 -21.93
CA LEU A 118 -44.63 -19.40 -21.56
C LEU A 118 -46.13 -19.75 -21.45
N GLU A 119 -46.64 -20.60 -22.34
CA GLU A 119 -48.03 -21.08 -22.33
C GLU A 119 -48.29 -22.05 -21.17
N ASN A 120 -47.40 -23.01 -20.94
CA ASN A 120 -47.47 -23.96 -19.81
C ASN A 120 -47.44 -23.25 -18.44
N ASN A 121 -46.74 -22.12 -18.33
CA ASN A 121 -46.73 -21.29 -17.11
C ASN A 121 -47.93 -20.32 -17.01
N HIS A 122 -48.86 -20.34 -17.98
CA HIS A 122 -50.01 -19.43 -18.08
C HIS A 122 -49.62 -17.95 -17.94
N THR A 123 -48.48 -17.58 -18.53
CA THR A 123 -47.79 -16.29 -18.31
C THR A 123 -48.67 -15.08 -18.65
N TRP A 124 -49.55 -15.22 -19.64
CA TRP A 124 -50.46 -14.18 -20.11
C TRP A 124 -51.84 -14.71 -20.50
N GLU A 125 -52.80 -13.81 -20.63
CA GLU A 125 -54.07 -14.03 -21.33
C GLU A 125 -54.24 -13.02 -22.47
N LEU A 126 -54.81 -13.45 -23.60
CA LEU A 126 -55.17 -12.54 -24.69
C LEU A 126 -56.44 -11.76 -24.33
N THR A 127 -56.42 -10.44 -24.56
CA THR A 127 -57.52 -9.51 -24.30
C THR A 127 -57.46 -8.35 -25.29
N THR A 128 -58.55 -7.59 -25.44
CA THR A 128 -58.46 -6.24 -26.01
C THR A 128 -57.70 -5.31 -25.08
N LEU A 129 -57.06 -4.27 -25.62
CA LEU A 129 -56.35 -3.25 -24.84
C LEU A 129 -57.36 -2.26 -24.23
N PRO A 130 -57.41 -2.09 -22.90
CA PRO A 130 -58.35 -1.14 -22.28
C PRO A 130 -58.00 0.32 -22.58
N GLU A 131 -59.02 1.19 -22.60
CA GLU A 131 -58.85 2.62 -22.83
C GLU A 131 -57.86 3.26 -21.84
N GLY A 132 -57.09 4.23 -22.32
CA GLY A 132 -56.05 4.92 -21.56
C GLY A 132 -54.81 4.08 -21.21
N LYS A 133 -54.74 2.80 -21.57
CA LYS A 133 -53.55 1.95 -21.43
C LYS A 133 -52.70 1.95 -22.70
N ARG A 134 -51.40 1.69 -22.55
CA ARG A 134 -50.45 1.47 -23.65
C ARG A 134 -49.77 0.12 -23.47
N ALA A 135 -49.75 -0.70 -24.52
CA ALA A 135 -49.03 -1.96 -24.51
C ALA A 135 -47.51 -1.74 -24.67
N ILE A 136 -46.70 -2.54 -23.99
CA ILE A 136 -45.24 -2.55 -24.15
C ILE A 136 -44.89 -3.54 -25.28
N GLY A 137 -43.96 -3.18 -26.17
CA GLY A 137 -43.49 -4.09 -27.21
C GLY A 137 -42.59 -5.21 -26.65
N SER A 138 -42.45 -6.31 -27.38
CA SER A 138 -41.57 -7.44 -27.05
C SER A 138 -40.37 -7.55 -28.01
N LYS A 139 -39.35 -8.34 -27.67
CA LYS A 139 -38.28 -8.79 -28.58
C LYS A 139 -37.76 -10.18 -28.18
N TRP A 140 -37.13 -10.85 -29.14
CA TRP A 140 -36.29 -12.01 -28.88
C TRP A 140 -34.87 -11.61 -28.43
N VAL A 141 -34.23 -12.48 -27.66
CA VAL A 141 -32.80 -12.45 -27.30
C VAL A 141 -32.25 -13.87 -27.45
N TYR A 142 -31.05 -14.00 -28.03
CA TYR A 142 -30.44 -15.29 -28.37
C TYR A 142 -29.14 -15.49 -27.60
N LYS A 143 -28.91 -16.73 -27.13
CA LYS A 143 -27.72 -17.12 -26.38
C LYS A 143 -27.33 -18.56 -26.67
N VAL A 144 -26.05 -18.85 -26.90
CA VAL A 144 -25.55 -20.23 -26.93
C VAL A 144 -25.13 -20.63 -25.52
N LYS A 145 -25.62 -21.76 -25.01
CA LYS A 145 -25.16 -22.36 -23.75
C LYS A 145 -24.22 -23.53 -24.06
N LEU A 146 -23.13 -23.63 -23.30
CA LEU A 146 -22.06 -24.62 -23.48
C LEU A 146 -21.98 -25.56 -22.29
N ASN A 147 -21.65 -26.82 -22.60
CA ASN A 147 -21.35 -27.84 -21.61
C ASN A 147 -20.04 -27.53 -20.86
N PRO A 148 -19.80 -28.15 -19.68
CA PRO A 148 -18.57 -27.96 -18.90
C PRO A 148 -17.26 -28.43 -19.55
N ASP A 149 -17.29 -28.91 -20.81
CA ASP A 149 -16.16 -29.38 -21.64
C ASP A 149 -15.87 -28.48 -22.87
N GLY A 150 -16.76 -27.52 -23.16
CA GLY A 150 -16.69 -26.61 -24.32
C GLY A 150 -17.65 -26.92 -25.46
N THR A 151 -18.33 -28.07 -25.44
CA THR A 151 -19.29 -28.44 -26.51
C THR A 151 -20.57 -27.59 -26.42
N VAL A 152 -21.26 -27.41 -27.55
CA VAL A 152 -22.58 -26.74 -27.56
C VAL A 152 -23.59 -27.64 -26.88
N GLU A 153 -24.18 -27.16 -25.78
CA GLU A 153 -25.23 -27.86 -25.04
C GLU A 153 -26.60 -27.59 -25.67
N ARG A 154 -26.96 -26.31 -25.78
CA ARG A 154 -28.23 -25.87 -26.37
C ARG A 154 -28.17 -24.43 -26.88
N TYR A 155 -28.99 -24.18 -27.88
CA TYR A 155 -29.38 -22.84 -28.31
C TYR A 155 -30.52 -22.38 -27.39
N LYS A 156 -30.43 -21.16 -26.83
CA LYS A 156 -31.39 -20.58 -25.89
C LYS A 156 -31.94 -19.29 -26.46
N ALA A 157 -33.23 -19.28 -26.79
CA ALA A 157 -33.96 -18.05 -27.08
C ALA A 157 -34.70 -17.59 -25.80
N ARG A 158 -34.85 -16.28 -25.62
CA ARG A 158 -35.66 -15.67 -24.55
C ARG A 158 -36.60 -14.62 -25.13
N LEU A 159 -37.86 -14.62 -24.69
CA LEU A 159 -38.80 -13.56 -25.02
C LEU A 159 -38.77 -12.46 -23.93
N VAL A 160 -38.55 -11.22 -24.35
CA VAL A 160 -38.24 -10.10 -23.45
C VAL A 160 -39.14 -8.89 -23.76
N ALA A 161 -39.85 -8.38 -22.76
CA ALA A 161 -40.56 -7.11 -22.85
C ALA A 161 -39.58 -5.93 -22.93
N LYS A 162 -39.87 -4.93 -23.77
CA LYS A 162 -39.01 -3.75 -24.03
C LYS A 162 -39.09 -2.70 -22.88
N GLY A 163 -38.92 -3.14 -21.63
CA GLY A 163 -38.91 -2.30 -20.41
C GLY A 163 -37.51 -1.96 -19.85
N TYR A 164 -36.45 -2.17 -20.65
CA TYR A 164 -35.08 -1.63 -20.50
C TYR A 164 -34.10 -2.34 -19.53
N ASN A 165 -33.40 -3.35 -20.08
CA ASN A 165 -31.96 -3.68 -19.93
C ASN A 165 -31.40 -4.60 -18.80
N GLN A 166 -30.85 -5.74 -19.28
CA GLN A 166 -29.67 -6.52 -18.85
C GLN A 166 -29.83 -7.80 -17.97
N ILE A 167 -28.75 -8.60 -18.01
CA ILE A 167 -28.65 -10.04 -18.40
C ILE A 167 -27.17 -10.45 -18.18
N GLU A 168 -26.74 -11.67 -17.85
CA GLU A 168 -27.33 -12.98 -17.47
C GLU A 168 -26.54 -13.46 -16.22
N GLY A 169 -26.96 -14.46 -15.43
CA GLY A 169 -28.09 -15.38 -15.60
C GLY A 169 -27.63 -16.81 -15.89
N LEU A 170 -27.43 -17.56 -14.81
CA LEU A 170 -26.98 -18.96 -14.72
C LEU A 170 -28.05 -19.89 -15.31
N ASP A 171 -29.06 -20.23 -14.49
CA ASP A 171 -30.44 -20.61 -14.84
C ASP A 171 -31.13 -21.33 -13.66
N ILE A 172 -31.91 -20.59 -12.87
CA ILE A 172 -33.24 -21.11 -12.51
C ILE A 172 -34.11 -20.95 -13.76
N ASN A 173 -34.64 -22.06 -14.29
CA ASN A 173 -35.31 -22.01 -15.58
C ASN A 173 -36.51 -21.07 -15.49
N ASN A 174 -36.38 -19.97 -16.26
CA ASN A 174 -37.43 -18.98 -16.45
C ASN A 174 -37.77 -18.20 -15.17
N ALA A 175 -36.81 -17.98 -14.25
CA ALA A 175 -36.96 -17.31 -12.95
C ALA A 175 -38.07 -16.23 -12.87
N PHE A 176 -38.05 -15.22 -13.74
CA PHE A 176 -39.06 -14.15 -13.71
C PHE A 176 -40.51 -14.62 -13.97
N LEU A 177 -40.71 -15.73 -14.70
CA LEU A 177 -42.02 -16.36 -14.96
C LEU A 177 -42.60 -17.08 -13.74
N HIS A 178 -41.91 -17.10 -12.59
CA HIS A 178 -42.46 -17.64 -11.34
C HIS A 178 -43.10 -16.54 -10.46
N GLY A 179 -42.64 -15.28 -10.60
CA GLY A 179 -43.21 -14.14 -9.86
C GLY A 179 -44.58 -13.72 -10.39
N TYR A 180 -45.54 -13.49 -9.49
CA TYR A 180 -46.88 -12.98 -9.82
C TYR A 180 -46.89 -11.43 -9.98
N LEU A 181 -47.88 -10.90 -10.72
CA LEU A 181 -48.04 -9.45 -10.92
C LEU A 181 -49.29 -8.90 -10.22
N ASP A 182 -49.08 -7.98 -9.26
CA ASP A 182 -50.15 -7.18 -8.65
C ASP A 182 -50.66 -6.08 -9.62
N GLU A 183 -49.78 -5.58 -10.50
CA GLU A 183 -50.09 -4.54 -11.49
C GLU A 183 -50.58 -5.14 -12.81
N ALA A 184 -51.69 -4.64 -13.35
CA ALA A 184 -52.19 -5.03 -14.68
C ALA A 184 -51.30 -4.46 -15.81
N VAL A 185 -50.45 -5.32 -16.39
CA VAL A 185 -49.51 -4.98 -17.47
C VAL A 185 -49.93 -5.64 -18.78
N TYR A 186 -49.80 -4.90 -19.89
CA TYR A 186 -50.20 -5.32 -21.23
C TYR A 186 -49.00 -5.27 -22.19
N MET A 187 -48.86 -6.30 -23.02
CA MET A 187 -47.79 -6.49 -23.98
C MET A 187 -48.36 -6.79 -25.37
N THR A 188 -47.69 -6.38 -26.46
CA THR A 188 -48.05 -6.86 -27.80
C THR A 188 -47.77 -8.36 -27.94
N PRO A 189 -48.58 -9.13 -28.69
CA PRO A 189 -48.23 -10.51 -29.05
C PRO A 189 -46.84 -10.57 -29.70
N PRO A 190 -46.04 -11.62 -29.46
CA PRO A 190 -44.68 -11.72 -29.97
C PRO A 190 -44.63 -12.11 -31.45
N GLU A 191 -43.56 -11.68 -32.13
CA GLU A 191 -43.26 -12.07 -33.51
C GLU A 191 -43.16 -13.61 -33.62
N GLY A 192 -44.00 -14.20 -34.47
CA GLY A 192 -44.15 -15.65 -34.66
C GLY A 192 -45.35 -16.30 -33.95
N TYR A 193 -46.16 -15.55 -33.19
CA TYR A 193 -47.33 -16.07 -32.47
C TYR A 193 -48.65 -15.69 -33.15
N GLU A 194 -49.53 -16.66 -33.38
CA GLU A 194 -50.83 -16.44 -34.02
C GLU A 194 -51.85 -15.82 -33.05
N ALA A 195 -52.00 -14.50 -33.09
CA ALA A 195 -52.98 -13.75 -32.31
C ALA A 195 -53.95 -12.96 -33.21
N PRO A 196 -55.25 -12.89 -32.88
CA PRO A 196 -56.20 -12.06 -33.61
C PRO A 196 -55.82 -10.57 -33.61
N SER A 197 -56.04 -9.90 -34.75
CA SER A 197 -55.71 -8.49 -34.91
C SER A 197 -56.40 -7.61 -33.85
N GLY A 198 -55.63 -6.73 -33.21
CA GLY A 198 -56.10 -5.84 -32.14
C GLY A 198 -56.05 -6.43 -30.72
N MET A 199 -55.69 -7.70 -30.54
CA MET A 199 -55.47 -8.28 -29.20
C MET A 199 -54.08 -7.98 -28.63
N VAL A 200 -53.99 -7.99 -27.29
CA VAL A 200 -52.78 -7.81 -26.49
C VAL A 200 -52.71 -8.88 -25.40
N CYS A 201 -51.49 -9.25 -25.01
CA CYS A 201 -51.23 -10.16 -23.90
C CYS A 201 -51.27 -9.38 -22.58
N LYS A 202 -52.29 -9.60 -21.74
CA LYS A 202 -52.29 -9.17 -20.34
C LYS A 202 -51.48 -10.16 -19.52
N LEU A 203 -50.40 -9.69 -18.89
CA LEU A 203 -49.46 -10.53 -18.16
C LEU A 203 -50.01 -10.84 -16.75
N LYS A 204 -49.99 -12.12 -16.36
CA LYS A 204 -50.37 -12.61 -15.02
C LYS A 204 -49.15 -12.83 -14.12
N ARG A 205 -48.04 -13.21 -14.75
CA ARG A 205 -46.72 -13.38 -14.12
C ARG A 205 -45.71 -12.44 -14.77
N SER A 206 -44.61 -12.16 -14.07
CA SER A 206 -43.56 -11.30 -14.60
C SER A 206 -42.88 -11.92 -15.83
N LEU A 207 -42.45 -11.07 -16.76
CA LEU A 207 -41.69 -11.44 -17.95
C LEU A 207 -40.30 -10.80 -17.89
N TYR A 208 -39.31 -11.40 -18.54
CA TYR A 208 -37.99 -10.78 -18.73
C TYR A 208 -38.15 -9.34 -19.26
N GLY A 209 -37.45 -8.39 -18.65
CA GLY A 209 -37.46 -6.98 -19.08
C GLY A 209 -38.61 -6.11 -18.55
N LEU A 210 -39.50 -6.60 -17.68
CA LEU A 210 -40.40 -5.73 -16.91
C LEU A 210 -39.69 -5.10 -15.70
N LYS A 211 -39.93 -3.81 -15.41
CA LYS A 211 -39.37 -3.07 -14.25
C LYS A 211 -39.50 -3.81 -12.91
N GLN A 212 -40.56 -4.59 -12.73
CA GLN A 212 -40.90 -5.26 -11.48
C GLN A 212 -40.49 -6.75 -11.42
N ALA A 213 -40.01 -7.33 -12.52
CA ALA A 213 -39.75 -8.77 -12.62
C ALA A 213 -38.77 -9.27 -11.56
N SER A 214 -37.62 -8.60 -11.41
CA SER A 214 -36.59 -8.98 -10.43
C SER A 214 -37.05 -8.84 -8.98
N ARG A 215 -38.01 -7.96 -8.70
CA ARG A 215 -38.59 -7.81 -7.35
C ARG A 215 -39.53 -8.96 -7.02
N GLN A 216 -40.46 -9.30 -7.92
CA GLN A 216 -41.43 -10.38 -7.67
C GLN A 216 -40.77 -11.75 -7.65
N TRP A 217 -39.76 -11.97 -8.50
CA TRP A 217 -38.92 -13.16 -8.42
C TRP A 217 -38.20 -13.29 -7.07
N ASN A 218 -37.51 -12.24 -6.61
CA ASN A 218 -36.80 -12.25 -5.33
C ASN A 218 -37.78 -12.46 -4.15
N LEU A 219 -38.97 -11.85 -4.18
CA LEU A 219 -40.00 -12.03 -3.15
C LEU A 219 -40.46 -13.50 -3.05
N GLU A 220 -40.77 -14.14 -4.18
CA GLU A 220 -41.18 -15.55 -4.22
C GLU A 220 -40.04 -16.46 -3.72
N PHE A 221 -38.83 -16.27 -4.24
CA PHE A 221 -37.66 -17.09 -3.87
C PHE A 221 -37.29 -16.95 -2.39
N THR A 222 -37.30 -15.73 -1.86
CA THR A 222 -37.11 -15.43 -0.43
C THR A 222 -38.17 -16.11 0.43
N THR A 223 -39.43 -16.11 -0.03
CA THR A 223 -40.56 -16.74 0.69
C THR A 223 -40.36 -18.26 0.76
N GLN A 224 -40.05 -18.92 -0.35
CA GLN A 224 -39.86 -20.38 -0.38
C GLN A 224 -38.61 -20.85 0.38
N LEU A 225 -37.51 -20.07 0.37
CA LEU A 225 -36.33 -20.36 1.18
C LEU A 225 -36.61 -20.19 2.69
N THR A 226 -37.32 -19.11 3.07
CA THR A 226 -37.68 -18.86 4.47
C THR A 226 -38.65 -19.93 4.99
N ALA A 227 -39.60 -20.39 4.17
CA ALA A 227 -40.50 -21.50 4.50
C ALA A 227 -39.76 -22.84 4.70
N TYR A 228 -38.64 -23.06 3.98
CA TYR A 228 -37.75 -24.21 4.21
C TYR A 228 -36.90 -24.06 5.50
N GLY A 229 -36.84 -22.86 6.08
CA GLY A 229 -36.13 -22.56 7.32
C GLY A 229 -34.79 -21.81 7.15
N PHE A 230 -34.44 -21.37 5.93
CA PHE A 230 -33.30 -20.46 5.76
C PHE A 230 -33.56 -19.10 6.44
N ARG A 231 -32.48 -18.44 6.85
CA ARG A 231 -32.46 -17.07 7.34
C ARG A 231 -31.72 -16.20 6.34
N GLN A 232 -32.41 -15.23 5.77
CA GLN A 232 -31.78 -14.15 4.99
C GLN A 232 -30.93 -13.28 5.92
N SER A 233 -29.75 -12.86 5.48
CA SER A 233 -28.93 -11.91 6.21
C SER A 233 -29.53 -10.50 6.16
N ALA A 234 -29.40 -9.77 7.26
CA ALA A 234 -29.72 -8.34 7.35
C ALA A 234 -28.56 -7.45 6.85
N ASN A 235 -27.39 -8.04 6.58
CA ASN A 235 -26.16 -7.36 6.17
C ASN A 235 -25.89 -7.51 4.66
N ASP A 236 -26.41 -8.59 4.07
CA ASP A 236 -26.47 -8.84 2.63
C ASP A 236 -27.75 -9.63 2.31
N HIS A 237 -28.74 -8.97 1.67
CA HIS A 237 -30.01 -9.62 1.32
C HIS A 237 -29.89 -10.72 0.26
N CYS A 238 -28.74 -10.84 -0.42
CA CYS A 238 -28.44 -11.94 -1.33
C CYS A 238 -27.99 -13.21 -0.58
N LEU A 239 -27.54 -13.10 0.67
CA LEU A 239 -27.03 -14.21 1.47
C LEU A 239 -28.13 -14.84 2.34
N PHE A 240 -28.33 -16.14 2.17
CA PHE A 240 -29.19 -16.98 2.99
C PHE A 240 -28.36 -18.04 3.72
N THR A 241 -28.65 -18.27 5.00
CA THR A 241 -27.96 -19.29 5.81
C THR A 241 -28.96 -20.24 6.45
N LEU A 242 -28.59 -21.52 6.56
CA LEU A 242 -29.35 -22.54 7.27
C LEU A 242 -28.38 -23.29 8.20
N SER A 243 -28.82 -23.58 9.42
CA SER A 243 -27.99 -24.22 10.43
C SER A 243 -28.80 -25.23 11.21
N SER A 244 -28.26 -26.43 11.33
CA SER A 244 -28.93 -27.59 11.93
C SER A 244 -27.93 -28.44 12.70
N ALA A 245 -28.42 -29.39 13.50
CA ALA A 245 -27.57 -30.43 14.11
C ALA A 245 -26.84 -31.31 13.08
N HIS A 246 -27.24 -31.27 11.80
CA HIS A 246 -26.64 -32.03 10.70
C HIS A 246 -25.67 -31.21 9.84
N GLY A 247 -25.45 -29.94 10.17
CA GLY A 247 -24.49 -29.06 9.50
C GLY A 247 -25.03 -27.65 9.18
N PHE A 248 -24.12 -26.85 8.65
CA PHE A 248 -24.32 -25.49 8.13
C PHE A 248 -24.41 -25.51 6.59
N LEU A 249 -25.30 -24.68 6.04
CA LEU A 249 -25.38 -24.30 4.63
C LEU A 249 -25.38 -22.77 4.48
N ALA A 250 -24.75 -22.29 3.42
CA ALA A 250 -24.93 -20.93 2.90
C ALA A 250 -25.32 -20.97 1.42
N LEU A 251 -26.18 -20.04 1.03
CA LEU A 251 -26.78 -19.96 -0.29
C LEU A 251 -26.79 -18.48 -0.70
N LEU A 252 -26.05 -18.15 -1.77
CA LEU A 252 -25.92 -16.79 -2.28
C LEU A 252 -26.73 -16.65 -3.57
N VAL A 253 -27.70 -15.72 -3.58
CA VAL A 253 -28.64 -15.50 -4.67
C VAL A 253 -28.30 -14.21 -5.41
N TYR A 254 -28.09 -14.27 -6.73
CA TYR A 254 -28.03 -13.10 -7.59
C TYR A 254 -29.00 -13.27 -8.76
N VAL A 255 -30.20 -12.72 -8.62
CA VAL A 255 -31.27 -12.86 -9.62
C VAL A 255 -31.59 -14.34 -9.87
N ASP A 256 -31.29 -14.90 -11.04
CA ASP A 256 -31.47 -16.31 -11.41
C ASP A 256 -30.27 -17.22 -11.03
N ASP A 257 -29.20 -16.64 -10.46
CA ASP A 257 -27.98 -17.33 -10.07
C ASP A 257 -28.02 -17.74 -8.59
N VAL A 258 -27.76 -19.03 -8.30
CA VAL A 258 -27.76 -19.55 -6.93
C VAL A 258 -26.50 -20.38 -6.66
N LEU A 259 -25.58 -19.84 -5.86
CA LEU A 259 -24.39 -20.55 -5.38
C LEU A 259 -24.68 -21.17 -4.01
N ILE A 260 -24.68 -22.51 -3.94
CA ILE A 260 -24.90 -23.26 -2.68
C ILE A 260 -23.56 -23.83 -2.19
N THR A 261 -23.27 -23.69 -0.89
CA THR A 261 -22.10 -24.26 -0.22
C THR A 261 -22.45 -24.68 1.21
N GLY A 262 -21.62 -25.51 1.84
CA GLY A 262 -21.81 -25.90 3.23
C GLY A 262 -20.97 -27.09 3.67
N THR A 263 -21.36 -27.66 4.80
CA THR A 263 -20.60 -28.71 5.53
C THR A 263 -21.12 -30.14 5.30
N SER A 264 -22.19 -30.30 4.49
CA SER A 264 -22.87 -31.59 4.30
C SER A 264 -23.51 -31.67 2.92
N ASP A 265 -23.01 -32.57 2.07
CA ASP A 265 -23.54 -32.77 0.72
C ASP A 265 -24.99 -33.27 0.71
N THR A 266 -25.41 -34.04 1.73
CA THR A 266 -26.81 -34.50 1.83
C THR A 266 -27.76 -33.33 2.11
N LEU A 267 -27.35 -32.33 2.90
CA LEU A 267 -28.13 -31.11 3.07
C LEU A 267 -28.17 -30.28 1.77
N ILE A 268 -27.06 -30.19 1.02
CA ILE A 268 -27.03 -29.52 -0.29
C ILE A 268 -28.00 -30.19 -1.26
N GLN A 269 -28.00 -31.52 -1.35
CA GLN A 269 -28.89 -32.27 -2.25
C GLN A 269 -30.36 -32.15 -1.84
N ASN A 270 -30.68 -32.20 -0.54
CA ASN A 270 -32.06 -31.99 -0.06
C ASN A 270 -32.61 -30.60 -0.45
N VAL A 271 -31.77 -29.55 -0.38
CA VAL A 271 -32.14 -28.20 -0.84
C VAL A 271 -32.28 -28.14 -2.36
N LYS A 272 -31.36 -28.76 -3.12
CA LYS A 272 -31.48 -28.85 -4.59
C LYS A 272 -32.79 -29.51 -5.01
N SER A 273 -33.11 -30.69 -4.46
CA SER A 273 -34.38 -31.39 -4.75
C SER A 273 -35.62 -30.69 -4.22
N TYR A 274 -35.51 -29.75 -3.28
CA TYR A 274 -36.62 -28.86 -2.89
C TYR A 274 -36.82 -27.74 -3.92
N LEU A 275 -35.76 -27.01 -4.27
CA LEU A 275 -35.81 -25.93 -5.25
C LEU A 275 -36.19 -26.43 -6.65
N ASP A 276 -35.75 -27.62 -7.04
CA ASP A 276 -36.10 -28.22 -8.34
C ASP A 276 -37.61 -28.47 -8.49
N ARG A 277 -38.25 -29.01 -7.45
CA ARG A 277 -39.70 -29.25 -7.43
C ARG A 277 -40.54 -27.98 -7.44
N LEU A 278 -39.97 -26.82 -7.09
CA LEU A 278 -40.64 -25.53 -7.09
C LEU A 278 -40.40 -24.73 -8.37
N PHE A 279 -39.17 -24.71 -8.87
CA PHE A 279 -38.71 -23.76 -9.89
C PHE A 279 -38.02 -24.40 -11.11
N THR A 280 -37.81 -25.73 -11.12
CA THR A 280 -37.09 -26.50 -12.14
C THR A 280 -35.67 -25.96 -12.37
N ILE A 281 -34.74 -26.38 -11.52
CA ILE A 281 -33.36 -25.84 -11.51
C ILE A 281 -32.48 -26.61 -12.48
N LYS A 282 -31.41 -25.98 -12.96
CA LYS A 282 -30.34 -26.69 -13.67
C LYS A 282 -29.11 -26.81 -12.79
N ASP A 283 -28.84 -28.01 -12.28
CA ASP A 283 -27.60 -28.26 -11.55
C ASP A 283 -26.39 -28.28 -12.49
N LEU A 284 -25.48 -27.32 -12.33
CA LEU A 284 -24.22 -27.25 -13.08
C LEU A 284 -23.06 -27.99 -12.38
N GLY A 285 -23.32 -28.66 -11.25
CA GLY A 285 -22.32 -29.37 -10.46
C GLY A 285 -21.43 -28.41 -9.67
N PHE A 286 -20.11 -28.61 -9.73
CA PHE A 286 -19.16 -27.69 -9.11
C PHE A 286 -19.00 -26.41 -9.94
N VAL A 287 -19.06 -25.26 -9.27
CA VAL A 287 -18.86 -23.94 -9.89
C VAL A 287 -17.53 -23.86 -10.65
N LYS A 288 -17.63 -23.72 -11.97
CA LYS A 288 -16.53 -23.34 -12.89
C LYS A 288 -16.60 -21.88 -13.34
N TYR A 289 -17.81 -21.31 -13.32
CA TYR A 289 -18.10 -19.94 -13.77
C TYR A 289 -19.31 -19.40 -12.99
N PHE A 290 -19.24 -18.17 -12.49
CA PHE A 290 -20.31 -17.52 -11.72
C PHE A 290 -20.16 -15.99 -11.81
N LEU A 291 -21.21 -15.26 -12.18
CA LEU A 291 -21.18 -13.79 -12.34
C LEU A 291 -19.96 -13.27 -13.14
N GLY A 292 -19.62 -13.95 -14.23
CA GLY A 292 -18.46 -13.61 -15.08
C GLY A 292 -17.08 -13.88 -14.48
N LEU A 293 -17.01 -14.49 -13.29
CA LEU A 293 -15.79 -14.97 -12.65
C LEU A 293 -15.59 -16.45 -12.97
N GLU A 294 -14.38 -16.80 -13.38
CA GLU A 294 -13.93 -18.19 -13.54
C GLU A 294 -13.49 -18.73 -12.18
N VAL A 295 -13.80 -19.99 -11.89
CA VAL A 295 -13.38 -20.67 -10.65
C VAL A 295 -12.72 -22.00 -10.99
N ALA A 296 -11.42 -22.11 -10.70
CA ALA A 296 -10.69 -23.38 -10.73
C ALA A 296 -10.52 -23.91 -9.31
N ARG A 297 -10.67 -25.23 -9.13
CA ARG A 297 -10.61 -25.92 -7.83
C ARG A 297 -9.54 -27.01 -7.86
N SER A 298 -8.68 -27.03 -6.85
CA SER A 298 -7.71 -28.10 -6.60
C SER A 298 -7.81 -28.59 -5.14
N THR A 299 -6.98 -29.57 -4.77
CA THR A 299 -6.76 -29.98 -3.37
C THR A 299 -6.25 -28.85 -2.50
N ASP A 300 -5.50 -27.93 -3.10
CA ASP A 300 -4.71 -26.92 -2.41
C ASP A 300 -5.51 -25.63 -2.19
N GLY A 301 -6.61 -25.42 -2.94
CA GLY A 301 -7.48 -24.27 -2.80
C GLY A 301 -8.39 -24.00 -4.01
N LEU A 302 -8.93 -22.77 -4.04
CA LEU A 302 -9.67 -22.20 -5.17
C LEU A 302 -8.86 -21.08 -5.81
N SER A 303 -8.83 -21.02 -7.13
CA SER A 303 -8.32 -19.88 -7.91
C SER A 303 -9.49 -19.20 -8.61
N VAL A 304 -9.59 -17.87 -8.50
CA VAL A 304 -10.65 -17.06 -9.12
C VAL A 304 -10.06 -16.05 -10.09
N SER A 305 -10.52 -16.04 -11.35
CA SER A 305 -9.98 -15.22 -12.44
C SER A 305 -11.06 -14.65 -13.38
N GLN A 306 -10.64 -13.77 -14.29
CA GLN A 306 -11.46 -13.20 -15.38
C GLN A 306 -10.65 -13.27 -16.70
N HIS A 307 -9.96 -14.39 -16.94
CA HIS A 307 -9.03 -14.60 -18.05
C HIS A 307 -9.68 -14.39 -19.41
N LYS A 308 -10.81 -15.04 -19.68
CA LYS A 308 -11.58 -14.85 -20.93
C LYS A 308 -11.97 -13.38 -21.10
N TYR A 309 -12.44 -12.72 -20.04
CA TYR A 309 -12.84 -11.31 -20.13
C TYR A 309 -11.66 -10.39 -20.51
N ILE A 310 -10.45 -10.67 -20.01
CA ILE A 310 -9.22 -10.00 -20.45
C ILE A 310 -8.93 -10.29 -21.93
N CYS A 311 -9.01 -11.55 -22.36
CA CYS A 311 -8.77 -11.94 -23.75
C CYS A 311 -9.80 -11.34 -24.73
N ASP A 312 -11.06 -11.23 -24.32
CA ASP A 312 -12.14 -10.58 -25.08
C ASP A 312 -11.85 -9.07 -25.23
N ILE A 313 -11.39 -8.39 -24.17
CA ILE A 313 -10.94 -6.97 -24.24
C ILE A 313 -9.75 -6.78 -25.18
N VAL A 314 -8.73 -7.65 -25.07
CA VAL A 314 -7.54 -7.61 -25.95
C VAL A 314 -7.94 -7.85 -27.40
N THR A 315 -8.97 -8.66 -27.64
CA THR A 315 -9.49 -8.98 -28.98
C THR A 315 -10.30 -7.84 -29.59
N GLU A 316 -11.23 -7.24 -28.84
CA GLU A 316 -12.04 -6.08 -29.24
C GLU A 316 -11.19 -4.85 -29.61
N LEU A 317 -10.04 -4.69 -28.97
CA LEU A 317 -9.11 -3.57 -29.22
C LEU A 317 -8.01 -3.89 -30.23
N HIS A 318 -8.04 -5.08 -30.84
CA HIS A 318 -7.03 -5.56 -31.81
C HIS A 318 -5.58 -5.52 -31.28
N LEU A 319 -5.38 -5.91 -30.01
CA LEU A 319 -4.10 -5.89 -29.31
C LEU A 319 -3.42 -7.28 -29.20
N GLN A 320 -3.87 -8.27 -29.96
CA GLN A 320 -3.34 -9.66 -29.94
C GLN A 320 -1.84 -9.73 -30.22
N ASP A 321 -1.28 -8.83 -31.03
CA ASP A 321 0.15 -8.75 -31.34
C ASP A 321 0.91 -7.63 -30.62
N ALA A 322 0.21 -6.75 -29.90
CA ALA A 322 0.83 -5.62 -29.20
C ALA A 322 1.82 -6.07 -28.09
N LYS A 323 2.99 -5.43 -28.01
CA LYS A 323 4.00 -5.72 -26.97
C LYS A 323 3.41 -5.49 -25.57
N THR A 324 3.58 -6.45 -24.67
CA THR A 324 3.08 -6.39 -23.29
C THR A 324 3.79 -5.32 -22.45
N CYS A 325 3.19 -4.96 -21.31
CA CYS A 325 3.72 -4.03 -20.31
C CYS A 325 3.89 -4.74 -18.96
N THR A 326 4.80 -4.25 -18.10
CA THR A 326 5.16 -4.89 -16.81
C THR A 326 4.51 -4.25 -15.58
N THR A 327 3.90 -3.07 -15.75
CA THR A 327 3.18 -2.32 -14.70
C THR A 327 1.86 -1.80 -15.29
N PRO A 328 0.82 -1.53 -14.45
CA PRO A 328 -0.46 -1.02 -14.95
C PRO A 328 -0.36 0.38 -15.58
N LEU A 329 0.55 1.22 -15.10
CA LEU A 329 0.83 2.57 -15.62
C LEU A 329 2.35 2.84 -15.61
N PRO A 330 2.86 3.69 -16.53
CA PRO A 330 4.23 4.20 -16.49
C PRO A 330 4.55 4.94 -15.19
N SER A 331 5.74 4.69 -14.63
CA SER A 331 6.25 5.44 -13.47
C SER A 331 6.35 6.95 -13.76
N GLY A 332 5.94 7.77 -12.79
CA GLY A 332 5.97 9.23 -12.90
C GLY A 332 4.81 9.86 -13.70
N LEU A 333 3.95 9.07 -14.34
CA LEU A 333 2.78 9.57 -15.05
C LEU A 333 1.81 10.28 -14.09
N LYS A 334 1.42 11.50 -14.44
CA LYS A 334 0.37 12.28 -13.78
C LYS A 334 -0.70 12.61 -14.82
N PHE A 335 -1.93 12.77 -14.36
CA PHE A 335 -3.07 13.16 -15.17
C PHE A 335 -3.61 14.51 -14.69
N SER A 336 -4.18 15.27 -15.63
CA SER A 336 -4.68 16.63 -15.47
C SER A 336 -5.90 16.77 -16.38
N ALA A 337 -6.99 17.35 -15.87
CA ALA A 337 -8.25 17.42 -16.59
C ALA A 337 -8.19 18.31 -17.86
N ASN A 338 -7.18 19.18 -17.94
CA ASN A 338 -7.04 20.21 -18.97
C ASN A 338 -5.87 19.95 -19.94
N GLU A 339 -5.23 18.78 -19.90
CA GLU A 339 -4.02 18.48 -20.69
C GLU A 339 -4.26 17.48 -21.85
N GLY A 340 -3.75 17.86 -23.03
CA GLY A 340 -3.84 17.07 -24.25
C GLY A 340 -5.11 17.30 -25.06
N ALA A 341 -5.12 16.80 -26.31
CA ALA A 341 -6.28 16.91 -27.19
C ALA A 341 -7.43 15.99 -26.72
N LEU A 342 -8.67 16.49 -26.77
CA LEU A 342 -9.88 15.70 -26.47
C LEU A 342 -10.00 14.49 -27.39
N LEU A 343 -10.44 13.36 -26.84
CA LEU A 343 -10.67 12.12 -27.58
C LEU A 343 -11.94 12.24 -28.43
N GLN A 344 -11.85 11.99 -29.74
CA GLN A 344 -12.97 12.10 -30.68
C GLN A 344 -14.14 11.14 -30.35
N GLU A 345 -13.83 9.95 -29.85
CA GLU A 345 -14.83 8.95 -29.44
C GLU A 345 -14.80 8.71 -27.90
N PRO A 346 -15.35 9.62 -27.09
CA PRO A 346 -15.31 9.48 -25.63
C PRO A 346 -16.02 8.22 -25.12
N ASP A 347 -17.00 7.69 -25.86
CA ASP A 347 -17.73 6.47 -25.47
C ASP A 347 -16.89 5.20 -25.59
N ARG A 348 -15.85 5.15 -26.44
CA ARG A 348 -14.89 4.03 -26.44
C ARG A 348 -14.10 3.99 -25.14
N TYR A 349 -13.66 5.15 -24.65
CA TYR A 349 -13.02 5.28 -23.35
C TYR A 349 -13.97 4.89 -22.21
N ARG A 350 -15.18 5.45 -22.17
CA ARG A 350 -16.19 5.13 -21.14
C ARG A 350 -16.50 3.63 -21.07
N ARG A 351 -16.68 2.97 -22.23
CA ARG A 351 -16.86 1.50 -22.29
C ARG A 351 -15.65 0.76 -21.71
N LEU A 352 -14.43 1.10 -22.12
CA LEU A 352 -13.21 0.43 -21.67
C LEU A 352 -12.97 0.58 -20.15
N ILE A 353 -13.16 1.78 -19.59
CA ILE A 353 -13.06 1.99 -18.14
C ILE A 353 -14.17 1.25 -17.38
N GLY A 354 -15.37 1.14 -17.95
CA GLY A 354 -16.42 0.26 -17.42
C GLY A 354 -15.98 -1.21 -17.33
N LYS A 355 -15.30 -1.73 -18.36
CA LYS A 355 -14.71 -3.08 -18.34
C LYS A 355 -13.59 -3.22 -17.30
N PHE A 356 -12.78 -2.19 -17.10
CA PHE A 356 -11.74 -2.19 -16.05
C PHE A 356 -12.31 -2.18 -14.64
N LEU A 357 -13.39 -1.44 -14.38
CA LEU A 357 -14.09 -1.46 -13.10
C LEU A 357 -14.62 -2.88 -12.78
N TYR A 358 -15.12 -3.59 -13.81
CA TYR A 358 -15.57 -4.98 -13.68
C TYR A 358 -14.42 -5.99 -13.49
N LEU A 359 -13.23 -5.72 -14.03
CA LEU A 359 -12.01 -6.48 -13.70
C LEU A 359 -11.53 -6.27 -12.26
N GLY A 360 -12.01 -5.22 -11.58
CA GLY A 360 -11.67 -4.94 -10.18
C GLY A 360 -12.02 -6.07 -9.21
N PHE A 361 -12.88 -7.02 -9.59
CA PHE A 361 -13.24 -8.20 -8.79
C PHE A 361 -12.14 -9.27 -8.70
N THR A 362 -11.25 -9.41 -9.69
CA THR A 362 -10.08 -10.32 -9.58
C THR A 362 -8.74 -9.66 -9.82
N ARG A 363 -8.70 -8.36 -10.16
CA ARG A 363 -7.47 -7.60 -10.44
C ARG A 363 -7.25 -6.45 -9.44
N PRO A 364 -6.93 -6.75 -8.17
CA PRO A 364 -6.57 -5.72 -7.19
C PRO A 364 -5.41 -4.83 -7.66
N ASP A 365 -4.48 -5.43 -8.42
CA ASP A 365 -3.25 -4.83 -8.96
C ASP A 365 -3.48 -3.68 -9.95
N ILE A 366 -4.65 -3.60 -10.62
CA ILE A 366 -4.99 -2.44 -11.48
C ILE A 366 -5.78 -1.35 -10.74
N SER A 367 -6.23 -1.56 -9.50
CA SER A 367 -7.20 -0.70 -8.80
C SER A 367 -6.82 0.78 -8.83
N PHE A 368 -5.54 1.09 -8.61
CA PHE A 368 -5.04 2.46 -8.67
C PHE A 368 -5.15 3.06 -10.07
N ALA A 369 -4.73 2.33 -11.10
CA ALA A 369 -4.82 2.78 -12.50
C ALA A 369 -6.27 3.03 -12.93
N VAL A 370 -7.20 2.15 -12.53
CA VAL A 370 -8.63 2.31 -12.80
C VAL A 370 -9.22 3.50 -12.06
N GLN A 371 -8.87 3.70 -10.78
CA GLN A 371 -9.28 4.92 -10.05
C GLN A 371 -8.76 6.18 -10.74
N GLN A 372 -7.51 6.22 -11.20
CA GLN A 372 -6.98 7.41 -11.88
C GLN A 372 -7.76 7.71 -13.16
N LEU A 373 -7.90 6.71 -14.05
CA LEU A 373 -8.60 6.87 -15.33
C LEU A 373 -10.11 7.19 -15.16
N SER A 374 -10.78 6.62 -14.15
CA SER A 374 -12.22 6.86 -13.90
C SER A 374 -12.60 8.33 -13.64
N GLN A 375 -11.63 9.19 -13.33
CA GLN A 375 -11.87 10.63 -13.12
C GLN A 375 -12.20 11.38 -14.42
N PHE A 376 -11.78 10.87 -15.58
CA PHE A 376 -11.82 11.59 -16.86
C PHE A 376 -12.93 11.11 -17.79
N LEU A 377 -13.95 10.42 -17.25
CA LEU A 377 -15.08 9.87 -18.02
C LEU A 377 -15.93 10.93 -18.75
N GLN A 378 -15.98 12.17 -18.25
CA GLN A 378 -16.72 13.25 -18.89
C GLN A 378 -15.98 13.76 -20.14
N HIS A 379 -14.73 14.21 -19.96
CA HIS A 379 -13.88 14.81 -20.98
C HIS A 379 -12.54 14.05 -21.12
N PRO A 380 -12.53 12.83 -21.71
CA PRO A 380 -11.29 12.10 -21.92
C PRO A 380 -10.43 12.75 -23.01
N THR A 381 -9.11 12.62 -22.88
CA THR A 381 -8.12 13.11 -23.84
C THR A 381 -7.32 11.95 -24.43
N GLN A 382 -6.55 12.20 -25.49
CA GLN A 382 -5.72 11.16 -26.12
C GLN A 382 -4.76 10.50 -25.10
N GLN A 383 -4.16 11.28 -24.20
CA GLN A 383 -3.28 10.77 -23.14
C GLN A 383 -4.02 9.81 -22.19
N HIS A 384 -5.28 10.10 -21.85
CA HIS A 384 -6.12 9.23 -21.04
C HIS A 384 -6.42 7.91 -21.78
N TRP A 385 -6.69 7.96 -23.09
CA TRP A 385 -6.86 6.76 -23.92
C TRP A 385 -5.57 5.93 -24.02
N ASP A 386 -4.42 6.55 -24.29
CA ASP A 386 -3.14 5.86 -24.43
C ASP A 386 -2.73 5.16 -23.12
N ALA A 387 -3.02 5.79 -21.97
CA ALA A 387 -2.87 5.17 -20.66
C ALA A 387 -3.84 4.00 -20.41
N ALA A 388 -5.09 4.09 -20.89
CA ALA A 388 -6.01 2.94 -20.84
C ALA A 388 -5.52 1.78 -21.72
N ILE A 389 -4.97 2.06 -22.91
CA ILE A 389 -4.32 1.06 -23.76
C ILE A 389 -3.07 0.45 -23.09
N HIS A 390 -2.32 1.23 -22.29
CA HIS A 390 -1.23 0.69 -21.47
C HIS A 390 -1.74 -0.36 -20.47
N VAL A 391 -2.86 -0.08 -19.77
CA VAL A 391 -3.50 -1.05 -18.87
C VAL A 391 -3.89 -2.33 -19.61
N VAL A 392 -4.45 -2.26 -20.84
CA VAL A 392 -4.76 -3.47 -21.62
C VAL A 392 -3.50 -4.26 -21.99
N ARG A 393 -2.41 -3.58 -22.36
CA ARG A 393 -1.12 -4.21 -22.70
C ARG A 393 -0.44 -4.83 -21.48
N TYR A 394 -0.68 -4.32 -20.28
CA TYR A 394 -0.30 -4.95 -19.01
C TYR A 394 -1.20 -6.15 -18.69
N LEU A 395 -2.53 -6.01 -18.78
CA LEU A 395 -3.49 -7.09 -18.57
C LEU A 395 -3.22 -8.29 -19.48
N LYS A 396 -2.90 -8.04 -20.76
CA LYS A 396 -2.46 -9.06 -21.72
C LYS A 396 -1.25 -9.87 -21.23
N GLY A 397 -0.25 -9.19 -20.66
CA GLY A 397 0.95 -9.84 -20.12
C GLY A 397 0.75 -10.55 -18.78
N SER A 398 -0.44 -10.42 -18.18
CA SER A 398 -0.79 -10.90 -16.85
C SER A 398 -2.16 -11.59 -16.82
N SER A 399 -2.68 -12.04 -17.97
CA SER A 399 -4.06 -12.51 -18.09
C SER A 399 -4.34 -13.81 -17.33
N SER A 400 -3.30 -14.58 -17.00
CA SER A 400 -3.36 -15.80 -16.18
C SER A 400 -3.24 -15.55 -14.67
N MET A 401 -3.22 -14.29 -14.20
CA MET A 401 -3.28 -13.99 -12.77
C MET A 401 -4.67 -14.25 -12.19
N ALA A 402 -4.71 -14.88 -11.02
CA ALA A 402 -5.91 -15.27 -10.29
C ALA A 402 -5.75 -15.00 -8.79
N LEU A 403 -6.85 -14.76 -8.09
CA LEU A 403 -6.90 -14.71 -6.62
C LEU A 403 -6.94 -16.14 -6.06
N PHE A 404 -6.04 -16.47 -5.13
CA PHE A 404 -5.94 -17.81 -4.56
C PHE A 404 -6.44 -17.88 -3.11
N PHE A 405 -7.30 -18.87 -2.85
CA PHE A 405 -7.92 -19.15 -1.57
C PHE A 405 -7.53 -20.55 -1.11
N PRO A 406 -6.49 -20.71 -0.27
CA PRO A 406 -5.98 -22.02 0.14
C PRO A 406 -7.02 -22.83 0.91
N SER A 407 -7.05 -24.15 0.70
CA SER A 407 -7.90 -25.09 1.43
C SER A 407 -7.56 -25.16 2.92
N GLN A 408 -6.29 -24.93 3.28
CA GLN A 408 -5.81 -24.73 4.65
C GLN A 408 -5.42 -23.25 4.85
N ASN A 409 -6.27 -22.49 5.54
CA ASN A 409 -6.04 -21.08 5.83
C ASN A 409 -6.58 -20.70 7.22
N SER A 410 -6.03 -19.66 7.84
CA SER A 410 -6.54 -19.11 9.10
C SER A 410 -7.76 -18.21 8.84
N LEU A 411 -8.76 -18.26 9.72
CA LEU A 411 -9.93 -17.38 9.65
C LEU A 411 -9.75 -16.07 10.44
N GLN A 412 -8.50 -15.70 10.76
CA GLN A 412 -8.18 -14.43 11.43
C GLN A 412 -8.08 -13.28 10.42
N LEU A 413 -8.83 -12.21 10.67
CA LEU A 413 -8.75 -10.97 9.89
C LEU A 413 -7.43 -10.22 10.11
N SER A 414 -7.08 -9.40 9.12
CA SER A 414 -5.94 -8.49 9.15
C SER A 414 -6.11 -7.43 8.07
N ALA A 415 -5.87 -6.15 8.38
CA ALA A 415 -6.10 -5.04 7.44
C ALA A 415 -4.89 -4.11 7.31
N PHE A 416 -4.72 -3.57 6.12
CA PHE A 416 -3.66 -2.63 5.76
C PHE A 416 -4.28 -1.39 5.10
N SER A 417 -3.91 -0.19 5.53
CA SER A 417 -4.35 1.09 4.94
C SER A 417 -3.18 2.03 4.69
N ASP A 418 -3.26 2.82 3.62
CA ASP A 418 -2.31 3.84 3.20
C ASP A 418 -3.06 4.97 2.45
N ALA A 419 -2.48 6.17 2.38
CA ALA A 419 -3.08 7.32 1.73
C ALA A 419 -2.04 8.26 1.09
N ASP A 420 -1.90 8.19 -0.24
CA ASP A 420 -1.08 9.17 -0.95
C ASP A 420 -1.72 10.57 -0.87
N TRP A 421 -0.95 11.53 -0.35
CA TRP A 421 -1.46 12.83 0.08
C TRP A 421 -1.55 13.81 -1.08
N ALA A 422 -2.76 14.30 -1.35
CA ALA A 422 -3.05 15.24 -2.42
C ALA A 422 -2.54 14.78 -3.81
N THR A 423 -2.65 13.47 -4.12
CA THR A 423 -2.28 12.86 -5.41
C THR A 423 -2.91 13.56 -6.61
N CYS A 424 -4.21 13.90 -6.51
CA CYS A 424 -4.96 14.48 -7.62
C CYS A 424 -4.49 15.92 -7.86
N VAL A 425 -3.94 16.19 -9.05
CA VAL A 425 -3.40 17.50 -9.42
C VAL A 425 -4.49 18.56 -9.36
N ASP A 426 -5.62 18.34 -10.05
CA ASP A 426 -6.70 19.32 -10.21
C ASP A 426 -7.39 19.68 -8.89
N SER A 427 -7.68 18.68 -8.06
CA SER A 427 -8.52 18.84 -6.86
C SER A 427 -7.75 18.86 -5.53
N ARG A 428 -6.44 18.58 -5.55
CA ARG A 428 -5.57 18.40 -4.37
C ARG A 428 -6.09 17.39 -3.34
N ARG A 429 -7.03 16.50 -3.71
CA ARG A 429 -7.56 15.43 -2.84
C ARG A 429 -6.65 14.21 -2.88
N SER A 430 -6.46 13.59 -1.72
CA SER A 430 -5.68 12.37 -1.51
C SER A 430 -6.36 11.13 -2.08
N VAL A 431 -5.61 10.04 -2.22
CA VAL A 431 -6.13 8.72 -2.61
C VAL A 431 -5.93 7.73 -1.47
N THR A 432 -7.03 7.21 -0.93
CA THR A 432 -7.03 6.11 0.04
C THR A 432 -6.86 4.79 -0.68
N GLY A 433 -5.98 3.94 -0.15
CA GLY A 433 -5.83 2.54 -0.53
C GLY A 433 -5.97 1.63 0.69
N TYR A 434 -6.60 0.47 0.53
CA TYR A 434 -6.58 -0.56 1.55
C TYR A 434 -6.69 -1.97 0.98
N CYS A 435 -6.23 -2.94 1.78
CA CYS A 435 -6.45 -4.36 1.54
C CYS A 435 -6.67 -5.13 2.87
N ILE A 436 -7.61 -6.07 2.86
CA ILE A 436 -8.05 -6.86 4.01
C ILE A 436 -7.90 -8.34 3.69
N PHE A 437 -7.22 -9.06 4.56
CA PHE A 437 -6.91 -10.47 4.41
C PHE A 437 -7.60 -11.31 5.49
N LEU A 438 -8.21 -12.42 5.07
CA LEU A 438 -8.61 -13.53 5.93
C LEU A 438 -7.48 -14.57 5.91
N GLY A 439 -6.74 -14.65 7.01
CA GLY A 439 -5.53 -15.48 7.12
C GLY A 439 -4.44 -15.01 6.15
N SER A 440 -4.28 -15.71 5.03
CA SER A 440 -3.37 -15.35 3.94
C SER A 440 -4.06 -14.90 2.64
N SER A 441 -5.38 -15.07 2.52
CA SER A 441 -6.15 -14.69 1.34
C SER A 441 -6.65 -13.26 1.40
N LEU A 442 -6.44 -12.53 0.32
CA LEU A 442 -7.01 -11.20 0.11
C LEU A 442 -8.52 -11.34 -0.16
N ILE A 443 -9.37 -10.66 0.62
CA ILE A 443 -10.84 -10.78 0.54
C ILE A 443 -11.57 -9.47 0.27
N SER A 444 -10.98 -8.32 0.58
CA SER A 444 -11.47 -6.99 0.17
C SER A 444 -10.30 -6.04 -0.06
N TRP A 445 -10.43 -5.15 -1.03
CA TRP A 445 -9.48 -4.11 -1.37
C TRP A 445 -10.19 -2.92 -2.00
N LYS A 446 -9.56 -1.75 -1.98
CA LYS A 446 -10.07 -0.55 -2.64
C LYS A 446 -8.95 0.42 -2.93
N THR A 447 -9.10 1.11 -4.04
CA THR A 447 -8.56 2.46 -4.22
C THR A 447 -9.74 3.43 -4.30
N LYS A 448 -9.67 4.58 -3.62
CA LYS A 448 -10.68 5.65 -3.76
C LYS A 448 -10.09 7.03 -3.50
N LYS A 449 -10.36 8.00 -4.39
CA LYS A 449 -10.08 9.42 -4.12
C LYS A 449 -10.94 9.92 -2.96
N GLN A 450 -10.34 10.59 -1.97
CA GLN A 450 -11.05 11.12 -0.81
C GLN A 450 -12.05 12.20 -1.23
N ASN A 451 -13.17 12.30 -0.50
CA ASN A 451 -14.23 13.27 -0.80
C ASN A 451 -13.80 14.71 -0.45
N THR A 452 -12.96 14.86 0.57
CA THR A 452 -12.44 16.13 1.09
C THR A 452 -10.95 16.28 0.76
N VAL A 453 -10.45 17.51 0.81
CA VAL A 453 -9.00 17.79 0.78
C VAL A 453 -8.46 17.60 2.19
N SER A 454 -7.33 16.89 2.30
CA SER A 454 -6.62 16.71 3.56
C SER A 454 -5.49 17.73 3.68
N ARG A 455 -5.40 18.44 4.81
CA ARG A 455 -4.41 19.49 5.13
C ARG A 455 -3.03 18.92 5.48
N SER A 456 -2.95 17.63 5.77
CA SER A 456 -1.70 16.90 6.03
C SER A 456 -1.77 15.44 5.55
N SER A 457 -0.62 14.78 5.45
CA SER A 457 -0.55 13.33 5.21
C SER A 457 -1.19 12.54 6.36
N ALA A 458 -0.94 12.93 7.63
CA ALA A 458 -1.55 12.30 8.79
C ALA A 458 -3.10 12.33 8.76
N GLU A 459 -3.69 13.41 8.25
CA GLU A 459 -5.15 13.52 8.03
C GLU A 459 -5.65 12.62 6.89
N ALA A 460 -4.89 12.52 5.79
CA ALA A 460 -5.22 11.61 4.69
C ALA A 460 -5.19 10.14 5.14
N GLU A 461 -4.17 9.77 5.92
CA GLU A 461 -3.99 8.45 6.51
C GLU A 461 -5.10 8.12 7.51
N TYR A 462 -5.47 9.07 8.37
CA TYR A 462 -6.57 8.87 9.29
C TYR A 462 -7.90 8.56 8.59
N ARG A 463 -8.15 9.21 7.44
CA ARG A 463 -9.32 8.93 6.59
C ARG A 463 -9.24 7.57 5.89
N ALA A 464 -8.04 7.12 5.52
CA ALA A 464 -7.86 5.74 5.07
C ALA A 464 -8.18 4.74 6.20
N MET A 465 -7.63 4.95 7.40
CA MET A 465 -7.93 4.14 8.58
C MET A 465 -9.44 4.05 8.85
N ALA A 466 -10.14 5.19 8.89
CA ALA A 466 -11.59 5.23 9.10
C ALA A 466 -12.36 4.44 8.03
N THR A 467 -11.99 4.59 6.76
CA THR A 467 -12.60 3.85 5.65
C THR A 467 -12.40 2.34 5.78
N THR A 468 -11.19 1.90 6.12
CA THR A 468 -10.85 0.48 6.30
C THR A 468 -11.49 -0.13 7.55
N VAL A 469 -11.68 0.65 8.62
CA VAL A 469 -12.41 0.22 9.83
C VAL A 469 -13.89 -0.02 9.53
N CYS A 470 -14.55 0.85 8.75
CA CYS A 470 -15.92 0.63 8.31
C CYS A 470 -16.08 -0.66 7.47
N GLU A 471 -15.15 -0.92 6.54
CA GLU A 471 -15.17 -2.15 5.75
C GLU A 471 -14.92 -3.40 6.62
N LEU A 472 -13.97 -3.33 7.57
CA LEU A 472 -13.73 -4.41 8.54
C LEU A 472 -14.99 -4.74 9.35
N LEU A 473 -15.72 -3.73 9.83
CA LEU A 473 -16.97 -3.93 10.58
C LEU A 473 -18.01 -4.67 9.73
N TRP A 474 -18.24 -4.25 8.48
CA TRP A 474 -19.16 -4.95 7.58
C TRP A 474 -18.74 -6.41 7.34
N ILE A 475 -17.44 -6.67 7.11
CA ILE A 475 -16.91 -8.03 6.97
C ILE A 475 -17.17 -8.87 8.24
N THR A 476 -17.11 -8.28 9.44
CA THR A 476 -17.42 -9.05 10.67
C THR A 476 -18.88 -9.47 10.79
N TYR A 477 -19.82 -8.71 10.22
CA TYR A 477 -21.22 -9.10 10.19
C TYR A 477 -21.44 -10.29 9.26
N ILE A 478 -20.82 -10.26 8.08
CA ILE A 478 -20.85 -11.38 7.13
C ILE A 478 -20.17 -12.64 7.72
N LEU A 479 -19.02 -12.50 8.38
CA LEU A 479 -18.37 -13.62 9.08
C LEU A 479 -19.23 -14.20 10.21
N LYS A 480 -20.00 -13.36 10.92
CA LYS A 480 -20.95 -13.79 11.95
C LYS A 480 -22.12 -14.57 11.35
N ASP A 481 -22.62 -14.17 10.19
CA ASP A 481 -23.65 -14.92 9.45
C ASP A 481 -23.11 -16.29 8.99
N PHE A 482 -21.83 -16.36 8.57
CA PHE A 482 -21.08 -17.61 8.34
C PHE A 482 -20.66 -18.36 9.63
N GLN A 483 -21.05 -17.91 10.82
CA GLN A 483 -20.73 -18.50 12.13
C GLN A 483 -19.23 -18.64 12.43
N VAL A 484 -18.39 -17.82 11.80
CA VAL A 484 -16.94 -17.77 12.01
C VAL A 484 -16.63 -17.01 13.31
N PRO A 485 -15.90 -17.59 14.27
CA PRO A 485 -15.55 -16.91 15.52
C PRO A 485 -14.54 -15.77 15.27
N LEU A 486 -14.98 -14.55 15.56
CA LEU A 486 -14.16 -13.34 15.38
C LEU A 486 -13.01 -13.30 16.41
N THR A 487 -11.77 -13.27 15.92
CA THR A 487 -10.59 -13.04 16.77
C THR A 487 -10.31 -11.55 16.89
N THR A 488 -10.53 -11.00 18.08
CA THR A 488 -10.22 -9.60 18.43
C THR A 488 -9.00 -9.51 19.37
N PRO A 489 -8.23 -8.40 19.35
CA PRO A 489 -8.32 -7.29 18.40
C PRO A 489 -7.80 -7.68 17.01
N VAL A 490 -8.53 -7.29 15.95
CA VAL A 490 -8.11 -7.44 14.56
C VAL A 490 -6.85 -6.60 14.34
N PRO A 491 -5.69 -7.19 14.01
CA PRO A 491 -4.48 -6.42 13.78
C PRO A 491 -4.60 -5.59 12.50
N PHE A 492 -4.18 -4.34 12.61
CA PHE A 492 -4.40 -3.27 11.63
C PHE A 492 -3.05 -2.56 11.38
N TRP A 493 -2.66 -2.37 10.13
CA TRP A 493 -1.34 -1.84 9.77
C TRP A 493 -1.44 -0.54 8.93
N CYS A 494 -0.75 0.50 9.40
CA CYS A 494 -0.54 1.79 8.74
C CYS A 494 0.92 2.19 8.97
N ASP A 495 1.56 2.88 8.03
CA ASP A 495 2.95 3.35 8.14
C ASP A 495 3.06 4.78 8.66
N ASN A 496 1.95 5.52 8.76
CA ASN A 496 1.94 6.87 9.31
C ASN A 496 1.87 6.87 10.85
N GLN A 497 3.02 7.09 11.49
CA GLN A 497 3.12 7.15 12.95
C GLN A 497 2.24 8.24 13.58
N ALA A 498 2.05 9.39 12.92
CA ALA A 498 1.18 10.44 13.43
C ALA A 498 -0.30 10.03 13.46
N ALA A 499 -0.79 9.32 12.44
CA ALA A 499 -2.15 8.74 12.45
C ALA A 499 -2.32 7.68 13.56
N LEU A 500 -1.29 6.87 13.82
CA LEU A 500 -1.29 5.93 14.94
C LEU A 500 -1.30 6.65 16.31
N HIS A 501 -0.53 7.72 16.49
CA HIS A 501 -0.56 8.54 17.71
C HIS A 501 -1.91 9.26 17.92
N ILE A 502 -2.54 9.76 16.86
CA ILE A 502 -3.89 10.35 16.92
C ILE A 502 -4.93 9.29 17.36
N THR A 503 -4.75 8.04 16.94
CA THR A 503 -5.61 6.92 17.37
C THR A 503 -5.43 6.58 18.85
N ALA A 504 -4.18 6.54 19.33
CA ALA A 504 -3.88 6.18 20.71
C ALA A 504 -4.23 7.29 21.73
N ASN A 505 -4.11 8.57 21.37
CA ASN A 505 -4.22 9.69 22.30
C ASN A 505 -5.42 10.62 21.98
N PRO A 506 -6.40 10.80 22.90
CA PRO A 506 -7.56 11.67 22.68
C PRO A 506 -7.26 13.18 22.83
N VAL A 507 -6.15 13.57 23.45
CA VAL A 507 -5.85 14.96 23.84
C VAL A 507 -5.60 15.88 22.64
N PHE A 508 -5.32 15.35 21.45
CA PHE A 508 -5.07 16.11 20.23
C PHE A 508 -6.29 16.84 19.63
N HIS A 509 -7.41 16.93 20.34
CA HIS A 509 -8.70 17.43 19.85
C HIS A 509 -8.61 18.76 19.07
N GLU A 510 -7.86 19.76 19.54
CA GLU A 510 -7.71 21.04 18.82
C GLU A 510 -7.17 20.89 17.39
N ARG A 511 -6.22 19.98 17.18
CA ARG A 511 -5.62 19.72 15.86
C ARG A 511 -6.48 18.79 15.00
N THR A 512 -7.50 18.14 15.57
CA THR A 512 -8.35 17.16 14.86
C THR A 512 -9.84 17.58 14.73
N LYS A 513 -10.22 18.81 15.07
CA LYS A 513 -11.63 19.30 14.96
C LYS A 513 -12.26 19.14 13.56
N HIS A 514 -11.45 19.06 12.50
CA HIS A 514 -11.88 18.85 11.11
C HIS A 514 -11.87 17.38 10.65
N LEU A 515 -11.68 16.46 11.61
CA LEU A 515 -11.58 15.00 11.46
C LEU A 515 -12.48 14.27 12.48
N ASP A 516 -13.35 14.98 13.21
CA ASP A 516 -13.93 14.47 14.47
C ASP A 516 -14.77 13.19 14.27
N ILE A 517 -15.50 13.09 13.15
CA ILE A 517 -16.27 11.89 12.76
C ILE A 517 -15.32 10.70 12.44
N ASP A 518 -14.26 10.94 11.67
CA ASP A 518 -13.24 9.93 11.35
C ASP A 518 -12.53 9.47 12.65
N CYS A 519 -12.26 10.40 13.55
CA CYS A 519 -11.68 10.17 14.88
C CYS A 519 -12.59 9.29 15.75
N HIS A 520 -13.90 9.52 15.76
CA HIS A 520 -14.84 8.64 16.46
C HIS A 520 -14.80 7.21 15.91
N ILE A 521 -14.93 7.04 14.59
CA ILE A 521 -14.93 5.72 13.93
C ILE A 521 -13.70 4.90 14.31
N VAL A 522 -12.49 5.47 14.22
CA VAL A 522 -11.25 4.72 14.49
C VAL A 522 -10.98 4.58 15.99
N ARG A 523 -11.12 5.66 16.78
CA ARG A 523 -10.80 5.64 18.21
C ARG A 523 -11.76 4.78 19.02
N ASP A 524 -13.06 4.82 18.73
CA ASP A 524 -14.03 4.09 19.54
C ASP A 524 -13.95 2.58 19.29
N GLN A 525 -13.60 2.17 18.06
CA GLN A 525 -13.25 0.78 17.74
C GLN A 525 -11.91 0.33 18.33
N TYR A 526 -10.92 1.23 18.43
CA TYR A 526 -9.68 0.95 19.15
C TYR A 526 -9.90 0.78 20.67
N LYS A 527 -10.65 1.69 21.31
CA LYS A 527 -11.03 1.60 22.74
C LYS A 527 -11.85 0.36 23.05
N ALA A 528 -12.75 -0.05 22.16
CA ALA A 528 -13.55 -1.27 22.28
C ALA A 528 -12.73 -2.56 22.10
N GLY A 529 -11.43 -2.46 21.78
CA GLY A 529 -10.58 -3.62 21.51
C GLY A 529 -10.92 -4.35 20.21
N PHE A 530 -11.66 -3.73 19.28
CA PHE A 530 -11.97 -4.33 17.99
C PHE A 530 -10.74 -4.36 17.07
N ILE A 531 -9.93 -3.29 17.07
CA ILE A 531 -8.70 -3.17 16.25
C ILE A 531 -7.43 -3.03 17.09
N SER A 532 -6.31 -3.51 16.56
CA SER A 532 -4.96 -3.31 17.08
C SER A 532 -4.10 -2.60 16.02
N PRO A 533 -4.09 -1.24 16.01
CA PRO A 533 -3.25 -0.44 15.12
C PRO A 533 -1.76 -0.69 15.38
N ARG A 534 -0.98 -0.84 14.31
CA ARG A 534 0.45 -1.19 14.34
C ARG A 534 1.18 -0.48 13.20
N TYR A 535 2.41 -0.07 13.47
CA TYR A 535 3.31 0.47 12.45
C TYR A 535 3.79 -0.63 11.48
N ILE A 536 3.85 -0.29 10.19
CA ILE A 536 4.61 -1.00 9.17
C ILE A 536 5.52 0.00 8.44
N ALA A 537 6.61 -0.45 7.82
CA ALA A 537 7.38 0.43 6.92
C ALA A 537 6.77 0.40 5.52
N GLY A 538 6.67 1.53 4.81
CA GLY A 538 6.05 1.63 3.48
C GLY A 538 6.55 0.60 2.46
N HIS A 539 7.85 0.27 2.44
CA HIS A 539 8.40 -0.78 1.56
C HIS A 539 7.89 -2.22 1.86
N LEU A 540 7.13 -2.42 2.94
CA LEU A 540 6.43 -3.65 3.31
C LEU A 540 4.90 -3.49 3.34
N GLN A 541 4.37 -2.31 3.00
CA GLN A 541 2.96 -1.95 3.07
C GLN A 541 2.26 -2.42 1.78
N PRO A 542 1.43 -3.50 1.79
CA PRO A 542 0.70 -3.92 0.59
C PRO A 542 -0.36 -2.90 0.15
N ALA A 543 -0.77 -1.97 1.04
CA ALA A 543 -1.69 -0.90 0.67
C ALA A 543 -1.08 0.13 -0.32
N ASP A 544 0.27 0.22 -0.43
CA ASP A 544 0.97 1.10 -1.36
C ASP A 544 0.57 0.89 -2.84
N ALA A 545 0.31 -0.37 -3.22
CA ALA A 545 -0.10 -0.72 -4.58
C ALA A 545 -1.48 -0.14 -4.96
N PHE A 546 -2.24 0.33 -3.98
CA PHE A 546 -3.57 0.90 -4.13
C PHE A 546 -3.57 2.44 -4.09
N THR A 547 -2.43 3.12 -3.89
CA THR A 547 -2.36 4.59 -3.69
C THR A 547 -1.38 5.31 -4.60
N LYS A 548 -0.34 4.65 -5.11
CA LYS A 548 0.73 5.26 -5.90
C LYS A 548 1.28 4.33 -6.98
N ILE A 549 1.84 4.89 -8.05
CA ILE A 549 2.43 4.10 -9.15
C ILE A 549 3.79 3.55 -8.70
N LEU A 550 3.84 2.26 -8.38
CA LEU A 550 5.06 1.60 -7.91
C LEU A 550 6.01 1.21 -9.06
N PRO A 551 7.34 1.43 -8.91
CA PRO A 551 8.34 0.87 -9.82
C PRO A 551 8.29 -0.67 -9.86
N VAL A 552 8.69 -1.27 -11.00
CA VAL A 552 8.55 -2.71 -11.27
C VAL A 552 8.99 -3.62 -10.10
N ALA A 553 10.10 -3.31 -9.44
CA ALA A 553 10.60 -4.11 -8.31
C ALA A 553 9.69 -4.02 -7.08
N ALA A 554 9.29 -2.81 -6.67
CA ALA A 554 8.37 -2.58 -5.56
C ALA A 554 6.98 -3.17 -5.86
N PHE A 555 6.46 -2.93 -7.08
CA PHE A 555 5.19 -3.51 -7.54
C PHE A 555 5.20 -5.04 -7.47
N THR A 556 6.29 -5.69 -7.88
CA THR A 556 6.43 -7.17 -7.83
C THR A 556 6.50 -7.70 -6.40
N GLN A 557 7.01 -6.91 -5.44
CA GLN A 557 7.09 -7.28 -4.02
C GLN A 557 5.78 -7.03 -3.26
N SER A 558 5.08 -5.93 -3.56
CA SER A 558 3.79 -5.58 -2.95
C SER A 558 2.61 -6.36 -3.52
N SER A 559 2.74 -6.93 -4.72
CA SER A 559 1.68 -7.69 -5.41
C SER A 559 1.25 -8.95 -4.65
N VAL A 560 0.17 -8.80 -3.87
CA VAL A 560 -0.74 -9.87 -3.43
C VAL A 560 -0.08 -11.01 -2.62
N LYS A 561 0.98 -10.72 -1.87
CA LYS A 561 1.59 -11.65 -0.90
C LYS A 561 1.70 -11.02 0.50
N LYS A 562 0.90 -11.49 1.46
CA LYS A 562 1.04 -11.11 2.89
C LYS A 562 2.46 -11.43 3.38
N PRO A 563 3.22 -10.51 4.01
CA PRO A 563 4.65 -10.67 4.26
C PRO A 563 4.99 -11.74 5.31
N ARG A 564 5.11 -13.00 4.85
CA ARG A 564 5.28 -14.22 5.66
C ARG A 564 6.42 -14.13 6.70
N ASN A 565 7.55 -13.52 6.33
CA ASN A 565 8.76 -13.53 7.15
C ASN A 565 8.78 -12.45 8.24
N TYR A 566 8.06 -11.32 8.05
CA TYR A 566 8.07 -10.22 9.02
C TYR A 566 7.19 -10.53 10.24
N VAL A 567 6.04 -11.19 10.03
CA VAL A 567 5.11 -11.58 11.10
C VAL A 567 5.77 -12.55 12.10
N LYS A 568 6.47 -13.59 11.63
CA LYS A 568 7.20 -14.51 12.52
C LYS A 568 8.36 -13.82 13.26
N LYS A 569 9.16 -12.99 12.57
CA LYS A 569 10.33 -12.35 13.18
C LYS A 569 9.93 -11.36 14.29
N ASN A 570 8.82 -10.64 14.12
CA ASN A 570 8.26 -9.76 15.15
C ASN A 570 7.42 -10.50 16.22
N GLN A 571 7.17 -11.80 16.11
CA GLN A 571 6.65 -12.61 17.21
C GLN A 571 7.77 -13.09 18.14
N THR A 572 8.93 -13.50 17.62
CA THR A 572 10.04 -14.03 18.45
C THR A 572 11.00 -12.96 18.97
N HIS A 573 11.27 -11.88 18.23
CA HIS A 573 11.96 -10.70 18.78
C HIS A 573 11.00 -9.72 19.50
N GLY A 574 9.71 -10.06 19.54
CA GLY A 574 8.59 -9.17 19.83
C GLY A 574 8.37 -8.72 21.27
N LEU A 575 9.08 -9.30 22.25
CA LEU A 575 9.02 -8.84 23.64
C LEU A 575 10.26 -8.02 24.01
N ALA A 576 11.44 -8.63 24.16
CA ALA A 576 12.63 -7.91 24.64
C ALA A 576 13.05 -6.74 23.73
N GLY A 577 13.08 -6.94 22.41
CA GLY A 577 13.47 -5.88 21.46
C GLY A 577 12.45 -4.74 21.38
N VAL A 578 11.16 -5.05 21.54
CA VAL A 578 10.07 -4.07 21.53
C VAL A 578 9.95 -3.36 22.89
N LEU A 579 10.22 -4.03 24.00
CA LEU A 579 10.29 -3.41 25.33
C LEU A 579 11.45 -2.40 25.38
N VAL A 580 12.63 -2.76 24.84
CA VAL A 580 13.75 -1.82 24.73
C VAL A 580 13.40 -0.66 23.79
N LYS A 581 12.93 -0.93 22.57
CA LYS A 581 12.74 0.11 21.54
C LYS A 581 11.48 0.98 21.71
N ASN A 582 10.38 0.42 22.24
CA ASN A 582 9.06 1.06 22.28
C ASN A 582 8.53 1.32 23.71
N TYR A 583 9.24 0.92 24.77
CA TYR A 583 8.91 1.29 26.15
C TYR A 583 10.08 2.03 26.82
N LEU A 584 11.26 1.41 26.92
CA LEU A 584 12.47 2.04 27.50
C LEU A 584 13.00 3.22 26.67
N LEU A 585 12.70 3.27 25.37
CA LEU A 585 13.22 4.25 24.41
C LEU A 585 12.12 4.99 23.63
N ALA A 586 10.88 5.05 24.14
CA ALA A 586 9.79 5.85 23.56
C ALA A 586 9.21 6.90 24.53
N ASP A 587 9.81 7.04 25.71
CA ASP A 587 9.23 7.74 26.86
C ASP A 587 9.87 9.12 27.08
N PRO A 588 9.12 10.23 27.27
CA PRO A 588 9.69 11.51 27.71
C PRO A 588 10.54 11.43 29.00
N PHE A 589 10.45 10.34 29.78
CA PHE A 589 11.32 10.11 30.95
C PHE A 589 12.75 9.63 30.64
N ILE A 590 13.13 9.36 29.37
CA ILE A 590 14.48 8.86 28.99
C ILE A 590 15.64 9.72 29.54
N PRO A 591 15.64 11.08 29.44
CA PRO A 591 16.74 11.89 29.97
C PRO A 591 16.96 11.70 31.48
N TYR A 592 15.87 11.55 32.23
CA TYR A 592 15.91 11.42 33.69
C TYR A 592 16.31 10.01 34.14
N THR A 593 15.76 8.98 33.48
CA THR A 593 16.08 7.58 33.79
C THR A 593 17.49 7.18 33.38
N SER A 594 18.01 7.73 32.27
CA SER A 594 19.39 7.50 31.84
C SER A 594 20.42 8.23 32.72
N VAL A 595 20.11 9.43 33.24
CA VAL A 595 20.91 10.09 34.30
C VAL A 595 20.96 9.24 35.56
N LEU A 596 19.82 8.74 36.05
CA LEU A 596 19.80 7.86 37.22
C LEU A 596 20.60 6.57 36.99
N ALA A 597 20.47 5.97 35.79
CA ALA A 597 21.27 4.81 35.40
C ALA A 597 22.77 5.12 35.35
N GLY A 598 23.18 6.32 34.92
CA GLY A 598 24.57 6.79 34.95
C GLY A 598 25.13 6.91 36.37
N VAL A 599 24.37 7.45 37.31
CA VAL A 599 24.75 7.53 38.74
C VAL A 599 24.89 6.13 39.36
N LEU A 600 23.96 5.22 39.07
CA LEU A 600 24.03 3.83 39.53
C LEU A 600 25.21 3.07 38.90
N ALA A 601 25.47 3.30 37.61
CA ALA A 601 26.62 2.73 36.91
C ALA A 601 27.95 3.26 37.46
N PHE A 602 28.06 4.55 37.82
CA PHE A 602 29.23 5.11 38.49
C PHE A 602 29.56 4.33 39.78
N LYS A 603 28.54 4.10 40.64
CA LYS A 603 28.73 3.35 41.90
C LYS A 603 29.08 1.88 41.65
N LEU A 604 28.39 1.22 40.72
CA LEU A 604 28.66 -0.17 40.33
C LEU A 604 30.11 -0.34 39.83
N VAL A 605 30.56 0.55 38.95
CA VAL A 605 31.91 0.49 38.37
C VAL A 605 32.98 0.86 39.40
N TYR A 606 32.69 1.76 40.34
CA TYR A 606 33.59 2.05 41.47
C TYR A 606 33.81 0.79 42.33
N ASP A 607 32.74 0.11 42.72
CA ASP A 607 32.79 -1.11 43.53
C ASP A 607 33.47 -2.26 42.79
N LEU A 608 33.17 -2.42 41.50
CA LEU A 608 33.79 -3.43 40.64
C LEU A 608 35.29 -3.15 40.42
N THR A 609 35.69 -1.88 40.25
CA THR A 609 37.10 -1.48 40.18
C THR A 609 37.81 -1.80 41.48
N GLN A 610 37.21 -1.50 42.63
CA GLN A 610 37.75 -1.86 43.95
C GLN A 610 37.90 -3.38 44.10
N LEU A 611 36.90 -4.16 43.71
CA LEU A 611 36.89 -5.62 43.79
C LEU A 611 38.02 -6.23 42.95
N ILE A 612 38.07 -5.89 41.65
CA ILE A 612 39.11 -6.36 40.72
C ILE A 612 40.50 -5.92 41.18
N SER A 613 40.65 -4.69 41.66
CA SER A 613 41.96 -4.18 42.12
C SER A 613 42.45 -4.91 43.37
N THR A 614 41.55 -5.25 44.30
CA THR A 614 41.86 -5.98 45.54
C THR A 614 42.39 -7.39 45.27
N PHE A 615 41.85 -8.09 44.26
CA PHE A 615 42.30 -9.44 43.89
C PHE A 615 43.51 -9.44 42.94
N ASN A 616 43.52 -8.57 41.92
CA ASN A 616 44.48 -8.68 40.81
C ASN A 616 45.77 -7.87 41.04
N PHE A 617 45.75 -6.83 41.89
CA PHE A 617 46.88 -5.93 42.08
C PHE A 617 47.36 -5.94 43.54
N ARG A 618 48.41 -6.73 43.83
CA ARG A 618 49.03 -6.81 45.17
C ARG A 618 49.38 -5.44 45.77
N SER A 619 49.78 -4.48 44.93
CA SER A 619 50.10 -3.11 45.33
C SER A 619 48.89 -2.31 45.83
N TYR A 620 47.66 -2.63 45.41
CA TYR A 620 46.45 -1.87 45.75
C TYR A 620 46.20 -1.84 47.26
N ASN A 621 46.42 -2.97 47.95
CA ASN A 621 46.24 -3.07 49.40
C ASN A 621 47.30 -2.30 50.21
N ALA A 622 48.40 -1.88 49.58
CA ALA A 622 49.43 -1.02 50.18
C ALA A 622 49.18 0.49 49.96
N LEU A 623 48.17 0.87 49.16
CA LEU A 623 47.84 2.27 48.89
C LEU A 623 47.07 2.92 50.06
N THR A 624 47.38 4.19 50.33
CA THR A 624 46.64 5.02 51.30
C THR A 624 45.16 5.15 50.93
N LYS A 625 44.30 5.51 51.89
CA LYS A 625 42.86 5.67 51.67
C LYS A 625 42.56 6.60 50.48
N THR A 626 43.23 7.74 50.40
CA THR A 626 43.06 8.72 49.31
C THR A 626 43.54 8.17 47.96
N GLN A 627 44.68 7.49 47.92
CA GLN A 627 45.19 6.86 46.69
C GLN A 627 44.28 5.74 46.17
N ARG A 628 43.63 4.98 47.05
CA ARG A 628 42.62 3.99 46.63
C ARG A 628 41.36 4.63 46.07
N ILE A 629 40.97 5.81 46.56
CA ILE A 629 39.83 6.55 45.99
C ILE A 629 40.18 7.12 44.61
N ASP A 630 41.36 7.73 44.43
CA ASP A 630 41.83 8.19 43.09
C ASP A 630 41.96 7.00 42.11
N TRP A 631 42.54 5.88 42.56
CA TRP A 631 42.62 4.65 41.78
C TRP A 631 41.24 4.15 41.33
N ASN A 632 40.26 4.09 42.24
CA ASN A 632 38.91 3.64 41.91
C ASN A 632 38.20 4.62 40.95
N ASN A 633 38.28 5.93 41.20
CA ASN A 633 37.68 6.96 40.33
C ASN A 633 38.27 6.94 38.92
N ARG A 634 39.59 6.74 38.78
CA ARG A 634 40.24 6.54 37.47
C ARG A 634 39.69 5.32 36.74
N GLY A 635 39.29 4.27 37.44
CA GLY A 635 38.63 3.10 36.84
C GLY A 635 37.25 3.45 36.27
N VAL A 636 36.45 4.21 37.02
CA VAL A 636 35.15 4.72 36.55
C VAL A 636 35.33 5.64 35.35
N SER A 637 36.25 6.61 35.44
CA SER A 637 36.60 7.54 34.36
C SER A 637 37.07 6.81 33.08
N THR A 638 37.93 5.79 33.22
CA THR A 638 38.38 4.96 32.09
C THR A 638 37.23 4.19 31.43
N LEU A 639 36.35 3.56 32.21
CA LEU A 639 35.22 2.80 31.64
C LEU A 639 34.13 3.72 31.06
N HIS A 640 33.92 4.89 31.65
CA HIS A 640 33.05 5.92 31.11
C HIS A 640 33.58 6.42 29.75
N ALA A 641 34.86 6.76 29.66
CA ALA A 641 35.49 7.21 28.43
C ALA A 641 35.45 6.16 27.30
N ILE A 642 35.65 4.87 27.64
CA ILE A 642 35.47 3.77 26.66
C ILE A 642 34.03 3.72 26.15
N PHE A 643 33.04 3.82 27.05
CA PHE A 643 31.62 3.85 26.68
C PHE A 643 31.30 5.06 25.78
N THR A 644 31.71 6.27 26.15
CA THR A 644 31.41 7.48 25.35
C THR A 644 32.09 7.46 24.01
N SER A 645 33.36 7.06 23.91
CA SER A 645 34.05 7.03 22.62
C SER A 645 33.48 5.96 21.69
N ILE A 646 33.09 4.77 22.19
CA ILE A 646 32.40 3.76 21.38
C ILE A 646 31.03 4.27 20.90
N ALA A 647 30.22 4.83 21.80
CA ALA A 647 28.92 5.40 21.45
C ALA A 647 29.04 6.55 20.43
N SER A 648 30.02 7.43 20.61
CA SER A 648 30.23 8.58 19.73
C SER A 648 30.71 8.17 18.35
N LEU A 649 31.68 7.25 18.25
CA LEU A 649 32.13 6.70 16.96
C LEU A 649 30.98 5.98 16.24
N TYR A 650 30.14 5.24 16.98
CA TYR A 650 28.93 4.64 16.42
C TYR A 650 27.98 5.68 15.85
N PHE A 651 27.58 6.69 16.63
CA PHE A 651 26.61 7.68 16.15
C PHE A 651 27.14 8.54 15.00
N VAL A 652 28.40 8.97 15.06
CA VAL A 652 29.01 9.90 14.09
C VAL A 652 29.43 9.23 12.77
N PHE A 653 29.88 7.97 12.79
CA PHE A 653 30.45 7.31 11.60
C PHE A 653 29.78 6.00 11.16
N TRP A 654 29.00 5.33 12.02
CA TRP A 654 28.39 4.02 11.72
C TRP A 654 26.86 3.97 11.88
N SER A 655 26.23 5.11 12.16
CA SER A 655 24.78 5.23 12.24
C SER A 655 24.27 6.28 11.28
N ASP A 656 23.13 6.02 10.65
CA ASP A 656 22.54 6.91 9.65
C ASP A 656 22.01 8.23 10.26
N LEU A 657 21.97 8.35 11.59
CA LEU A 657 21.42 9.49 12.36
C LEU A 657 21.98 10.84 11.92
N PHE A 658 23.26 10.89 11.57
CA PHE A 658 23.95 12.10 11.09
C PHE A 658 24.39 12.00 9.62
N SER A 659 23.87 11.03 8.85
CA SER A 659 24.13 10.89 7.41
C SER A 659 23.43 11.99 6.60
N ASP A 660 24.16 12.64 5.69
CA ASP A 660 23.58 13.62 4.75
C ASP A 660 22.70 12.99 3.66
N HIS A 661 22.73 11.66 3.47
CA HIS A 661 22.12 11.02 2.29
C HIS A 661 20.63 10.69 2.46
N ASP A 662 20.16 10.38 3.68
CA ASP A 662 18.87 9.69 3.89
C ASP A 662 17.82 10.48 4.70
N PHE A 663 18.18 11.62 5.30
CA PHE A 663 17.29 12.34 6.23
C PHE A 663 17.07 13.81 5.87
N SER A 664 15.81 14.16 5.58
CA SER A 664 15.33 15.53 5.32
C SER A 664 15.09 16.33 6.61
N GLY A 665 16.17 16.73 7.30
CA GLY A 665 16.12 17.60 8.47
C GLY A 665 17.45 18.26 8.84
N LEU A 666 17.40 19.42 9.48
CA LEU A 666 18.56 20.19 9.95
C LEU A 666 19.46 19.32 10.85
N ILE A 667 20.76 19.24 10.55
CA ILE A 667 21.69 18.34 11.24
C ILE A 667 21.84 18.69 12.72
N ILE A 668 21.69 19.98 13.06
CA ILE A 668 21.69 20.50 14.43
C ILE A 668 20.53 20.01 15.31
N LEU A 669 19.42 19.51 14.74
CA LEU A 669 18.23 19.05 15.48
C LEU A 669 18.06 17.52 15.45
N ARG A 670 19.01 16.79 14.85
CA ARG A 670 18.93 15.33 14.77
C ARG A 670 19.33 14.71 16.11
N SER A 671 18.42 13.92 16.65
CA SER A 671 18.62 13.17 17.88
C SER A 671 17.85 11.85 17.82
N SER A 672 18.21 10.91 18.68
CA SER A 672 17.51 9.64 18.83
C SER A 672 17.33 9.30 20.31
N PRO A 673 16.37 8.43 20.66
CA PRO A 673 16.25 7.90 22.01
C PRO A 673 17.55 7.25 22.53
N LEU A 674 18.27 6.51 21.67
CA LEU A 674 19.49 5.81 22.06
C LEU A 674 20.67 6.77 22.26
N SER A 675 20.78 7.82 21.43
CA SER A 675 21.81 8.85 21.60
C SER A 675 21.54 9.72 22.83
N THR A 676 20.28 10.10 23.05
CA THR A 676 19.85 10.82 24.26
C THR A 676 20.09 10.00 25.54
N PHE A 677 19.83 8.68 25.50
CA PHE A 677 20.15 7.75 26.59
C PHE A 677 21.67 7.65 26.86
N ALA A 678 22.50 7.63 25.81
CA ALA A 678 23.96 7.64 25.96
C ALA A 678 24.50 8.95 26.54
N LEU A 679 23.94 10.10 26.14
CA LEU A 679 24.25 11.39 26.74
C LEU A 679 23.82 11.42 28.22
N GLY A 680 22.65 10.89 28.58
CA GLY A 680 22.19 10.91 29.97
C GLY A 680 22.97 10.01 30.91
N ILE A 681 23.42 8.82 30.47
CA ILE A 681 24.43 8.04 31.24
C ILE A 681 25.68 8.89 31.50
N SER A 682 26.09 9.69 30.51
CA SER A 682 27.24 10.59 30.64
C SER A 682 26.98 11.73 31.63
N VAL A 683 25.83 12.39 31.57
CA VAL A 683 25.41 13.40 32.57
C VAL A 683 25.40 12.80 33.98
N GLY A 684 24.89 11.57 34.15
CA GLY A 684 24.93 10.85 35.43
C GLY A 684 26.35 10.55 35.95
N TYR A 685 27.29 10.22 35.05
CA TYR A 685 28.71 10.14 35.38
C TYR A 685 29.24 11.51 35.85
N PHE A 686 29.08 12.57 35.06
CA PHE A 686 29.66 13.89 35.35
C PHE A 686 29.12 14.51 36.65
N ILE A 687 27.84 14.29 36.97
CA ILE A 687 27.25 14.69 38.27
C ILE A 687 27.91 13.92 39.43
N SER A 688 28.10 12.61 39.29
CA SER A 688 28.70 11.76 40.33
C SER A 688 30.18 12.08 40.56
N ASP A 689 30.92 12.30 39.48
CA ASP A 689 32.35 12.63 39.48
C ASP A 689 32.58 14.03 40.08
N LEU A 690 31.80 15.04 39.66
CA LEU A 690 31.85 16.38 40.25
C LEU A 690 31.49 16.37 41.75
N GLY A 691 30.52 15.55 42.15
CA GLY A 691 30.20 15.32 43.57
C GLY A 691 31.38 14.76 44.36
N MET A 692 32.07 13.74 43.83
CA MET A 692 33.28 13.18 44.43
C MET A 692 34.43 14.18 44.50
N ILE A 693 34.66 14.96 43.44
CA ILE A 693 35.71 15.98 43.38
C ILE A 693 35.46 17.08 44.42
N CYS A 694 34.22 17.55 44.56
CA CYS A 694 33.83 18.54 45.57
C CYS A 694 33.95 18.00 47.00
N TRP A 695 33.50 16.75 47.25
CA TRP A 695 33.56 16.12 48.59
C TRP A 695 34.99 15.86 49.07
N LEU A 696 35.95 15.70 48.16
CA LEU A 696 37.34 15.36 48.46
C LEU A 696 38.33 16.46 48.00
N TYR A 697 37.84 17.68 47.75
CA TYR A 697 38.67 18.80 47.31
C TYR A 697 39.73 19.17 48.37
N PRO A 698 41.00 19.44 47.99
CA PRO A 698 41.58 19.48 46.64
C PRO A 698 42.25 18.15 46.22
N SER A 699 42.02 17.03 46.93
CA SER A 699 42.83 15.81 46.81
C SER A 699 42.60 14.99 45.53
N LEU A 700 41.50 15.19 44.82
CA LEU A 700 41.18 14.50 43.55
C LEU A 700 41.38 15.34 42.29
N GLY A 701 41.64 16.65 42.38
CA GLY A 701 41.76 17.48 41.18
C GLY A 701 42.02 18.97 41.44
N GLY A 702 42.68 19.61 40.49
CA GLY A 702 42.88 21.06 40.47
C GLY A 702 41.73 21.82 39.82
N VAL A 703 41.77 23.16 39.87
CA VAL A 703 40.71 24.04 39.33
C VAL A 703 40.47 23.81 37.82
N GLU A 704 41.53 23.56 37.03
CA GLU A 704 41.45 23.18 35.61
C GLU A 704 40.47 22.00 35.38
N TYR A 705 40.47 21.02 36.29
CA TYR A 705 39.69 19.80 36.18
C TYR A 705 38.21 20.04 36.51
N ILE A 706 37.92 20.86 37.52
CA ILE A 706 36.55 21.26 37.89
C ILE A 706 35.89 22.07 36.78
N VAL A 707 36.62 23.03 36.19
CA VAL A 707 36.12 23.84 35.06
C VAL A 707 35.80 22.95 33.86
N HIS A 708 36.69 22.02 33.50
CA HIS A 708 36.47 21.04 32.44
C HIS A 708 35.21 20.20 32.66
N HIS A 709 35.08 19.56 33.84
CA HIS A 709 33.97 18.63 34.11
C HIS A 709 32.62 19.36 34.27
N SER A 710 32.63 20.59 34.78
CA SER A 710 31.43 21.44 34.82
C SER A 710 30.98 21.85 33.42
N LEU A 711 31.91 22.30 32.56
CA LEU A 711 31.61 22.74 31.21
C LEU A 711 31.09 21.59 30.33
N SER A 712 31.76 20.43 30.37
CA SER A 712 31.31 19.22 29.67
C SER A 712 29.97 18.71 30.20
N GLY A 713 29.76 18.71 31.51
CA GLY A 713 28.47 18.32 32.12
C GLY A 713 27.30 19.20 31.67
N ILE A 714 27.51 20.52 31.59
CA ILE A 714 26.50 21.48 31.08
C ILE A 714 26.21 21.24 29.60
N ALA A 715 27.24 21.05 28.77
CA ALA A 715 27.07 20.79 27.33
C ALA A 715 26.30 19.48 27.07
N LEU A 716 26.68 18.40 27.78
CA LEU A 716 25.98 17.12 27.75
C LEU A 716 24.51 17.25 28.17
N ALA A 717 24.24 17.93 29.28
CA ALA A 717 22.88 18.09 29.81
C ALA A 717 21.99 18.90 28.86
N TYR A 718 22.51 20.00 28.28
CA TYR A 718 21.79 20.78 27.29
C TYR A 718 21.42 19.93 26.07
N SER A 719 22.42 19.31 25.44
CA SER A 719 22.30 18.48 24.23
C SER A 719 21.39 17.25 24.42
N MET A 720 21.35 16.70 25.64
CA MET A 720 20.41 15.66 26.05
C MET A 720 18.96 16.18 26.16
N PHE A 721 18.73 17.32 26.82
CA PHE A 721 17.38 17.81 27.10
C PHE A 721 16.72 18.55 25.92
N THR A 722 17.48 19.27 25.10
CA THR A 722 16.94 20.01 23.94
C THR A 722 16.97 19.20 22.64
N GLY A 723 17.85 18.19 22.55
CA GLY A 723 18.17 17.50 21.31
C GLY A 723 19.03 18.31 20.33
N GLU A 724 19.35 19.57 20.65
CA GLU A 724 20.19 20.43 19.82
C GLU A 724 21.67 20.07 19.92
N GLY A 725 22.37 20.03 18.79
CA GLY A 725 23.83 19.92 18.75
C GLY A 725 24.39 18.56 19.17
N GLN A 726 23.57 17.50 19.18
CA GLN A 726 24.02 16.15 19.56
C GLN A 726 25.23 15.69 18.72
N LEU A 727 25.24 15.95 17.41
CA LEU A 727 26.39 15.66 16.53
C LEU A 727 27.70 16.22 17.09
N TYR A 728 27.79 17.55 17.26
CA TYR A 728 29.00 18.21 17.76
C TYR A 728 29.37 17.75 19.18
N THR A 729 28.36 17.43 20.01
CA THR A 729 28.56 16.87 21.34
C THR A 729 29.27 15.50 21.27
N PHE A 730 28.79 14.59 20.42
CA PHE A 730 29.45 13.30 20.19
C PHE A 730 30.83 13.46 19.54
N MET A 731 31.00 14.37 18.58
CA MET A 731 32.32 14.62 17.99
C MET A 731 33.36 15.04 19.05
N VAL A 732 32.99 15.88 20.03
CA VAL A 732 33.86 16.20 21.17
C VAL A 732 34.13 14.97 22.04
N LEU A 733 33.12 14.14 22.33
CA LEU A 733 33.23 12.94 23.17
C LEU A 733 34.08 11.80 22.56
N ILE A 734 34.26 11.75 21.23
CA ILE A 734 35.25 10.83 20.62
C ILE A 734 36.65 11.07 21.22
N SER A 735 36.98 12.32 21.55
CA SER A 735 38.31 12.68 22.06
C SER A 735 38.64 12.10 23.45
N GLU A 736 37.64 11.63 24.20
CA GLU A 736 37.83 10.90 25.46
C GLU A 736 38.54 9.55 25.29
N VAL A 737 38.76 9.06 24.06
CA VAL A 737 39.55 7.85 23.78
C VAL A 737 40.99 7.94 24.31
N THR A 738 41.48 9.16 24.56
CA THR A 738 42.78 9.44 25.22
C THR A 738 42.78 9.17 26.73
N THR A 739 41.64 9.30 27.41
CA THR A 739 41.50 9.24 28.87
C THR A 739 41.86 7.85 29.45
N PRO A 740 41.47 6.70 28.84
CA PRO A 740 41.97 5.38 29.21
C PRO A 740 43.49 5.25 29.20
N GLU A 741 44.17 5.86 28.21
CA GLU A 741 45.63 5.75 28.08
C GLU A 741 46.36 6.61 29.12
N ILE A 742 45.81 7.79 29.43
CA ILE A 742 46.30 8.68 30.50
C ILE A 742 46.14 8.00 31.88
N ASN A 743 45.02 7.33 32.14
CA ASN A 743 44.85 6.59 33.39
C ASN A 743 45.74 5.33 33.43
N MET A 744 45.93 4.61 32.31
CA MET A 744 46.93 3.53 32.22
C MET A 744 48.35 4.02 32.53
N ARG A 745 48.71 5.23 32.08
CA ARG A 745 49.98 5.88 32.46
C ARG A 745 50.15 5.97 33.96
N TRP A 746 49.11 6.46 34.65
CA TRP A 746 49.09 6.65 36.09
C TRP A 746 49.11 5.32 36.86
N TYR A 747 48.38 4.29 36.40
CA TYR A 747 48.42 2.96 37.00
C TYR A 747 49.81 2.32 36.91
N LEU A 748 50.49 2.43 35.74
CA LEU A 748 51.86 1.97 35.57
C LEU A 748 52.84 2.75 36.47
N ASP A 749 52.59 4.04 36.67
CA ASP A 749 53.34 4.91 37.60
C ASP A 749 53.20 4.46 39.06
N MET A 750 51.98 4.21 39.53
CA MET A 750 51.67 3.75 40.89
C MET A 750 52.11 2.29 41.14
N ALA A 751 52.10 1.45 40.10
CA ALA A 751 52.67 0.09 40.15
C ALA A 751 54.22 0.07 40.12
N GLY A 752 54.89 1.23 40.00
CA GLY A 752 56.35 1.34 39.95
C GLY A 752 56.97 0.95 38.59
N LEU A 753 56.15 0.68 37.57
CA LEU A 753 56.56 0.11 36.27
C LEU A 753 57.17 1.13 35.29
N LYS A 754 57.69 2.26 35.79
CA LYS A 754 58.31 3.38 35.05
C LYS A 754 59.45 3.00 34.10
N ARG A 755 60.07 1.83 34.30
CA ARG A 755 61.17 1.31 33.46
C ARG A 755 60.72 0.19 32.51
N SER A 756 59.43 -0.16 32.47
CA SER A 756 58.91 -1.26 31.65
C SER A 756 58.72 -0.86 30.18
N ASN A 757 58.76 -1.85 29.28
CA ASN A 757 58.40 -1.66 27.88
C ASN A 757 56.93 -1.24 27.72
N ALA A 758 56.02 -1.72 28.59
CA ALA A 758 54.62 -1.28 28.61
C ALA A 758 54.48 0.23 28.84
N TYR A 759 55.27 0.80 29.75
CA TYR A 759 55.32 2.24 29.99
C TYR A 759 55.90 3.04 28.81
N LEU A 760 56.82 2.46 28.03
CA LEU A 760 57.27 3.08 26.78
C LEU A 760 56.16 3.05 25.71
N ILE A 761 55.57 1.88 25.48
CA ILE A 761 54.53 1.65 24.45
C ILE A 761 53.30 2.54 24.70
N ASN A 762 52.79 2.58 25.94
CA ASN A 762 51.71 3.48 26.34
C ASN A 762 52.08 4.97 26.10
N GLY A 763 53.35 5.35 26.24
CA GLY A 763 53.79 6.72 25.95
C GLY A 763 53.74 7.09 24.46
N VAL A 764 53.97 6.12 23.58
CA VAL A 764 53.82 6.28 22.12
C VAL A 764 52.34 6.28 21.73
N ALA A 765 51.54 5.40 22.32
CA ALA A 765 50.09 5.35 22.12
C ALA A 765 49.44 6.70 22.46
N ILE A 766 49.71 7.24 23.67
CA ILE A 766 49.24 8.57 24.10
C ILE A 766 49.59 9.65 23.08
N PHE A 767 50.81 9.66 22.54
CA PHE A 767 51.20 10.68 21.55
C PHE A 767 50.36 10.59 20.26
N VAL A 768 50.12 9.38 19.75
CA VAL A 768 49.35 9.14 18.52
C VAL A 768 47.84 9.41 18.75
N ALA A 769 47.26 8.89 19.84
CA ALA A 769 45.86 9.10 20.17
C ALA A 769 45.55 10.58 20.42
N TRP A 770 46.46 11.32 21.07
CA TRP A 770 46.31 12.77 21.29
C TRP A 770 46.35 13.55 19.97
N LEU A 771 47.29 13.22 19.08
CA LEU A 771 47.39 13.85 17.76
C LEU A 771 46.12 13.63 16.92
N VAL A 772 45.61 12.40 16.88
CA VAL A 772 44.41 12.06 16.10
C VAL A 772 43.15 12.64 16.76
N ALA A 773 42.88 12.30 18.02
CA ALA A 773 41.58 12.53 18.64
C ALA A 773 41.45 13.87 19.37
N ARG A 774 42.54 14.53 19.77
CA ARG A 774 42.51 15.84 20.48
C ARG A 774 43.07 17.00 19.64
N ILE A 775 43.71 16.75 18.49
CA ILE A 775 44.16 17.78 17.53
C ILE A 775 43.42 17.67 16.19
N LEU A 776 43.65 16.62 15.39
CA LEU A 776 43.09 16.51 14.02
C LEU A 776 41.56 16.50 14.03
N LEU A 777 40.94 15.77 14.96
CA LEU A 777 39.49 15.76 15.14
C LEU A 777 38.92 17.15 15.48
N PHE A 778 39.62 17.97 16.26
CA PHE A 778 39.15 19.32 16.59
C PHE A 778 39.22 20.26 15.38
N VAL A 779 40.26 20.13 14.55
CA VAL A 779 40.32 20.83 13.24
C VAL A 779 39.14 20.43 12.36
N TYR A 780 38.79 19.15 12.32
CA TYR A 780 37.62 18.66 11.60
C TYR A 780 36.28 19.17 12.18
N ILE A 781 36.13 19.25 13.50
CA ILE A 781 34.95 19.86 14.15
C ILE A 781 34.77 21.30 13.70
N PHE A 782 35.81 22.14 13.75
CA PHE A 782 35.71 23.54 13.31
C PHE A 782 35.41 23.66 11.81
N TYR A 783 35.99 22.80 10.97
CA TYR A 783 35.66 22.73 9.54
C TYR A 783 34.19 22.32 9.30
N HIS A 784 33.65 21.37 10.07
CA HIS A 784 32.27 20.92 9.98
C HIS A 784 31.26 21.97 10.51
N VAL A 785 31.64 22.74 11.53
CA VAL A 785 30.87 23.91 12.00
C VAL A 785 30.86 25.02 10.95
N TYR A 786 31.99 25.26 10.27
CA TYR A 786 32.07 26.22 9.16
C TYR A 786 31.22 25.79 7.95
N LEU A 787 31.29 24.51 7.55
CA LEU A 787 30.55 24.00 6.39
C LEU A 787 29.03 24.02 6.60
N HIS A 788 28.56 23.82 7.83
CA HIS A 788 27.14 23.89 8.20
C HIS A 788 26.79 25.18 8.97
N HIS A 789 27.57 26.25 8.79
CA HIS A 789 27.42 27.53 9.51
C HIS A 789 25.97 28.02 9.56
N ASP A 790 25.28 28.02 8.43
CA ASP A 790 23.92 28.53 8.31
C ASP A 790 22.88 27.68 9.07
N GLN A 791 23.20 26.42 9.38
CA GLN A 791 22.41 25.58 10.28
C GLN A 791 22.78 25.84 11.75
N VAL A 792 24.07 26.02 12.06
CA VAL A 792 24.54 26.34 13.42
C VAL A 792 23.99 27.69 13.91
N MET A 793 23.87 28.68 13.01
CA MET A 793 23.24 29.98 13.29
C MET A 793 21.72 29.93 13.55
N GLN A 794 21.07 28.78 13.33
CA GLN A 794 19.64 28.58 13.65
C GLN A 794 19.41 27.96 15.04
N MET A 795 20.47 27.55 15.75
CA MET A 795 20.37 27.03 17.12
C MET A 795 19.94 28.12 18.11
N HIS A 796 19.30 27.73 19.21
CA HIS A 796 19.12 28.65 20.34
C HIS A 796 20.48 29.15 20.86
N ALA A 797 20.52 30.40 21.35
CA ALA A 797 21.77 31.09 21.72
C ALA A 797 22.65 30.32 22.73
N VAL A 798 22.05 29.52 23.62
CA VAL A 798 22.79 28.67 24.56
C VAL A 798 23.44 27.48 23.83
N GLY A 799 22.71 26.80 22.95
CA GLY A 799 23.26 25.72 22.10
C GLY A 799 24.36 26.20 21.18
N PHE A 800 24.17 27.34 20.52
CA PHE A 800 25.19 28.02 19.72
C PHE A 800 26.47 28.33 20.52
N LEU A 801 26.32 28.93 21.71
CA LEU A 801 27.43 29.23 22.61
C LEU A 801 28.18 27.96 23.03
N LEU A 802 27.47 26.87 23.33
CA LEU A 802 28.08 25.59 23.71
C LEU A 802 28.84 24.93 22.54
N VAL A 803 28.26 24.93 21.33
CA VAL A 803 28.89 24.37 20.12
C VAL A 803 30.17 25.12 19.72
N LEU A 804 30.30 26.41 20.04
CA LEU A 804 31.52 27.18 19.77
C LEU A 804 32.49 27.22 20.95
N CYS A 805 32.04 27.63 22.14
CA CYS A 805 32.95 27.88 23.26
C CYS A 805 33.52 26.60 23.87
N VAL A 806 32.77 25.50 23.91
CA VAL A 806 33.28 24.25 24.50
C VAL A 806 34.43 23.66 23.66
N PRO A 807 34.30 23.51 22.32
CA PRO A 807 35.44 23.07 21.51
C PRO A 807 36.64 24.02 21.55
N VAL A 808 36.44 25.34 21.62
CA VAL A 808 37.55 26.32 21.70
C VAL A 808 38.32 26.20 23.02
N VAL A 809 37.63 26.15 24.16
CA VAL A 809 38.29 25.99 25.47
C VAL A 809 39.05 24.66 25.54
N LEU A 810 38.42 23.57 25.09
CA LEU A 810 39.06 22.25 25.06
C LEU A 810 40.27 22.21 24.10
N ALA A 811 40.19 22.83 22.92
CA ALA A 811 41.32 22.90 21.99
C ALA A 811 42.54 23.64 22.59
N ILE A 812 42.32 24.73 23.32
CA ILE A 812 43.39 25.47 24.01
C ILE A 812 44.05 24.59 25.09
N MET A 813 43.24 23.91 25.92
CA MET A 813 43.75 22.98 26.94
C MET A 813 44.53 21.82 26.30
N ASN A 814 44.02 21.24 25.21
CA ASN A 814 44.65 20.15 24.46
C ASN A 814 46.01 20.56 23.89
N LEU A 815 46.15 21.78 23.36
CA LEU A 815 47.42 22.32 22.87
C LEU A 815 48.43 22.54 24.01
N MET A 816 47.99 23.13 25.14
CA MET A 816 48.83 23.32 26.32
C MET A 816 49.35 21.99 26.88
N TRP A 817 48.51 20.96 26.93
CA TRP A 817 48.87 19.63 27.40
C TRP A 817 49.71 18.85 26.38
N PHE A 818 49.44 18.95 25.08
CA PHE A 818 50.30 18.37 24.02
C PHE A 818 51.72 18.97 24.06
N GLY A 819 51.84 20.27 24.32
CA GLY A 819 53.13 20.92 24.59
C GLY A 819 53.88 20.38 25.81
N LYS A 820 53.17 19.91 26.87
CA LYS A 820 53.77 19.20 28.00
C LYS A 820 54.25 17.80 27.56
N ILE A 821 53.48 17.09 26.73
CA ILE A 821 53.84 15.76 26.20
C ILE A 821 55.08 15.82 25.30
N ILE A 822 55.16 16.76 24.37
CA ILE A 822 56.35 16.96 23.51
C ILE A 822 57.59 17.22 24.36
N LYS A 823 57.50 18.12 25.36
CA LYS A 823 58.63 18.38 26.29
C LYS A 823 59.03 17.12 27.08
N GLY A 824 58.08 16.27 27.46
CA GLY A 824 58.34 14.96 28.08
C GLY A 824 59.02 13.97 27.15
N LEU A 825 58.58 13.89 25.89
CA LEU A 825 59.16 13.03 24.84
C LEU A 825 60.60 13.45 24.53
N MET A 826 60.85 14.74 24.27
CA MET A 826 62.20 15.28 24.05
C MET A 826 63.13 14.99 25.23
N LYS A 827 62.66 15.18 26.47
CA LYS A 827 63.41 14.86 27.71
C LYS A 827 63.64 13.35 27.92
N THR A 828 62.94 12.49 27.19
CA THR A 828 63.12 11.03 27.21
C THR A 828 64.07 10.56 26.09
N LEU A 829 64.04 11.22 24.92
CA LEU A 829 64.98 11.00 23.82
C LEU A 829 66.38 11.49 24.19
N ALA A 830 66.51 12.69 24.77
CA ALA A 830 67.75 13.25 25.32
C ALA A 830 68.22 12.59 26.65
N LYS A 831 67.77 11.35 26.90
CA LYS A 831 68.25 10.42 27.95
C LYS A 831 68.52 9.01 27.39
N ARG A 832 68.53 8.88 26.07
CA ARG A 832 68.80 7.66 25.30
C ARG A 832 69.90 7.89 24.25
N GLN A 833 70.05 9.13 23.79
CA GLN A 833 71.36 9.74 23.56
C GLN A 833 72.05 9.99 24.91
#